data_AF-A0A924LGZ0-F1
#
_entry.id   AF-A0A924LGZ0-F1
#
_cell.length_a   1.000
_cell.length_b   1.000
_cell.length_c   1.000
_cell.angle_alpha   90.00
_cell.angle_beta   90.00
_cell.angle_gamma   90.00
#
_symmetry.space_group_name_H-M   'P 1'
#
loop_
_entity.id
_entity.type
_entity.pdbx_description
1 polymer ?
#
loop_
_entity_poly.entity_id
_entity_poly.type
_entity_poly.pdbx_seq_one_letter_code
_entity_poly.pdbx_strand_id
1 'polypeptide(L)'
;MTITPGTGLVINVSYDSSVTSAPSGFRTAVVAAVLHLESLFTNKITLNISVGYGTIADVPISSGALAQSRSSGVTVPYAQLAAVMPGLPASDPTGNGLFYISNAEARVLGLAGTGVALDGSVGLSSALNFTYDPNNRAVTGQYDAIGALEHEITEVMGRTSELGVATVRRQPLYTPLDLYRYSGVGTRILTNGVAYFSTDGVTMQTKFNNPANGADGGDWDTSVQGDAFGDSYSGQLAQITPADLAVMSAIGWSTSAGGGPGAGLYANYAPTGGAAQTVTCDNLADAILARSLIAGLPGTGVVQVSSAGQYVIAGGNSALVSSAPARVTVSGGANAGQRVISGAGGLAFNAGSGTGTVVAAGGNNLISVYPGAGAQNITTGDGDDTISALSGANTISAGLGRNLILVQGGNNIVNSAGNDLISAPDGNPTINALLSAPTIFLGSGNAQINNSHGNPTVVVGSAAATIASGGMGQLWMQAGGGYVYSTYADTVIAGSGAVTVNAATGNDFVFAGSGPLNFSGGTGASTVLGAANGRANLSGGTIPLGSSGTVIAIAYGTTTFHPQGGSATIAAFGGSVTVTAGQGSGVYLGGPAGNNLMMGGLGASHATMIGGGDGDQLNARAMGGDVMQAGPGAATLSALGSWGANKFYGGPGRNLMLLGTGNDQVLTGTGAATIVGGNLGAPEGSGRGLIAFVNGNHPDVQIQSFGSGQNFISLVGFAAGEVTRALSSATTAGGSQNLLLSDGTKIQFLGITGLTSSNFL
;
A
#
# COMPACT_ATOMS: atom_id res chain seq x y z
N MET A 1 -4.67 -7.38 5.32
CA MET A 1 -3.39 -6.63 5.31
C MET A 1 -2.31 -7.67 5.36
N THR A 2 -1.44 -7.76 4.36
CA THR A 2 -0.27 -8.66 4.37
C THR A 2 0.94 -7.75 4.23
N ILE A 3 1.67 -7.54 5.32
CA ILE A 3 2.93 -6.78 5.33
C ILE A 3 4.05 -7.80 5.16
N THR A 4 4.81 -7.79 4.05
CA THR A 4 6.14 -8.43 4.01
C THR A 4 6.91 -7.95 2.77
N PRO A 5 8.22 -7.65 2.90
CA PRO A 5 9.24 -8.68 3.13
C PRO A 5 10.19 -8.37 4.30
N GLY A 6 10.31 -9.31 5.26
CA GLY A 6 11.28 -9.33 6.35
C GLY A 6 11.46 -10.76 6.86
N THR A 7 12.68 -11.17 7.22
CA THR A 7 13.10 -12.57 7.36
C THR A 7 12.66 -13.30 8.65
N GLY A 8 11.55 -12.90 9.29
CA GLY A 8 11.13 -13.34 10.64
C GLY A 8 9.61 -13.49 10.84
N LEU A 9 9.11 -13.23 12.07
CA LEU A 9 7.69 -13.28 12.42
C LEU A 9 6.90 -12.18 11.71
N VAL A 10 5.68 -12.50 11.26
CA VAL A 10 4.72 -11.52 10.73
C VAL A 10 3.38 -11.67 11.46
N ILE A 11 2.76 -10.59 11.90
CA ILE A 11 1.46 -10.57 12.58
C ILE A 11 0.49 -9.74 11.74
N ASN A 12 -0.41 -10.43 11.05
CA ASN A 12 -1.54 -9.83 10.36
C ASN A 12 -2.66 -9.53 11.36
N VAL A 13 -3.01 -8.25 11.47
CA VAL A 13 -4.16 -7.81 12.29
C VAL A 13 -5.41 -7.66 11.43
N SER A 14 -6.50 -8.23 11.93
CA SER A 14 -7.86 -7.89 11.58
C SER A 14 -8.53 -7.21 12.76
N TYR A 15 -9.47 -6.30 12.51
CA TYR A 15 -10.19 -5.62 13.58
C TYR A 15 -11.64 -6.07 13.59
N ASP A 16 -12.16 -6.42 14.76
CA ASP A 16 -13.59 -6.72 14.89
C ASP A 16 -14.43 -5.43 14.84
N SER A 17 -15.76 -5.59 14.85
CA SER A 17 -16.69 -4.47 14.65
C SER A 17 -16.61 -3.39 15.73
N SER A 18 -16.18 -3.76 16.95
CA SER A 18 -16.12 -2.88 18.12
C SER A 18 -15.08 -1.76 17.98
N VAL A 19 -14.03 -1.98 17.17
CA VAL A 19 -12.91 -1.05 17.02
C VAL A 19 -13.31 0.26 16.33
N THR A 20 -14.48 0.29 15.70
CA THR A 20 -15.08 1.54 15.21
C THR A 20 -15.38 2.55 16.33
N SER A 21 -15.58 2.06 17.55
CA SER A 21 -15.81 2.88 18.75
C SER A 21 -14.55 3.15 19.58
N ALA A 22 -13.38 2.65 19.15
CA ALA A 22 -12.15 2.78 19.90
C ALA A 22 -11.56 4.20 19.86
N PRO A 23 -10.84 4.63 20.91
CA PRO A 23 -10.12 5.90 20.92
C PRO A 23 -9.12 6.02 19.76
N SER A 24 -8.86 7.24 19.30
CA SER A 24 -8.01 7.49 18.11
C SER A 24 -6.60 6.90 18.21
N GLY A 25 -6.05 6.78 19.42
CA GLY A 25 -4.74 6.16 19.65
C GLY A 25 -4.73 4.63 19.66
N PHE A 26 -5.90 3.97 19.79
CA PHE A 26 -5.98 2.51 19.97
C PHE A 26 -5.27 1.73 18.85
N ARG A 27 -5.54 2.08 17.59
CA ARG A 27 -4.91 1.43 16.43
C ARG A 27 -3.40 1.66 16.40
N THR A 28 -2.93 2.83 16.87
CA THR A 28 -1.50 3.12 17.00
C THR A 28 -0.85 2.19 18.03
N ALA A 29 -1.50 1.97 19.18
CA ALA A 29 -1.01 1.04 20.20
C ALA A 29 -0.96 -0.41 19.70
N VAL A 30 -1.97 -0.85 18.93
CA VAL A 30 -2.00 -2.19 18.30
C VAL A 30 -0.83 -2.38 17.33
N VAL A 31 -0.58 -1.39 16.48
CA VAL A 31 0.56 -1.44 15.55
C VAL A 31 1.89 -1.43 16.31
N ALA A 32 2.02 -0.62 17.36
CA ALA A 32 3.24 -0.58 18.17
C ALA A 32 3.54 -1.93 18.85
N ALA A 33 2.54 -2.57 19.46
CA ALA A 33 2.67 -3.89 20.06
C ALA A 33 3.08 -4.96 19.03
N VAL A 34 2.45 -4.95 17.85
CA VAL A 34 2.77 -5.87 16.75
C VAL A 34 4.20 -5.68 16.28
N LEU A 35 4.62 -4.45 15.98
CA LEU A 35 5.96 -4.18 15.49
C LEU A 35 7.03 -4.53 16.52
N HIS A 36 6.76 -4.28 17.81
CA HIS A 36 7.66 -4.68 18.87
C HIS A 36 7.83 -6.20 18.91
N LEU A 37 6.73 -6.97 18.89
CA LEU A 37 6.80 -8.44 18.86
C LEU A 37 7.46 -8.99 17.58
N GLU A 38 7.16 -8.44 16.41
CA GLU A 38 7.81 -8.81 15.15
C GLU A 38 9.33 -8.57 15.19
N SER A 39 9.78 -7.53 15.90
CA SER A 39 11.22 -7.26 16.10
C SER A 39 11.92 -8.24 17.03
N LEU A 40 11.16 -8.88 17.94
CA LEU A 40 11.71 -9.78 18.96
C LEU A 40 11.82 -11.24 18.48
N PHE A 41 10.99 -11.68 17.52
CA PHE A 41 10.91 -13.07 17.11
C PHE A 41 11.30 -13.32 15.64
N THR A 42 12.08 -14.38 15.41
CA THR A 42 12.68 -14.71 14.10
C THR A 42 12.03 -15.90 13.41
N ASN A 43 11.03 -16.54 14.03
CA ASN A 43 10.29 -17.65 13.42
C ASN A 43 9.55 -17.17 12.17
N LYS A 44 9.83 -17.80 11.03
CA LYS A 44 9.24 -17.44 9.73
C LYS A 44 7.81 -17.96 9.58
N ILE A 45 6.90 -17.42 10.38
CA ILE A 45 5.48 -17.72 10.31
C ILE A 45 4.67 -16.43 10.27
N THR A 46 3.45 -16.54 9.74
CA THR A 46 2.46 -15.45 9.77
C THR A 46 1.36 -15.79 10.76
N LEU A 47 1.20 -14.96 11.78
CA LEU A 47 0.09 -14.98 12.73
C LEU A 47 -1.06 -14.13 12.19
N ASN A 48 -2.28 -14.63 12.29
CA ASN A 48 -3.48 -13.86 11.98
C ASN A 48 -4.25 -13.64 13.28
N ILE A 49 -4.34 -12.39 13.74
CA ILE A 49 -4.96 -12.03 15.01
C ILE A 49 -6.14 -11.09 14.76
N SER A 50 -7.25 -11.32 15.47
CA SER A 50 -8.38 -10.39 15.51
C SER A 50 -8.28 -9.53 16.76
N VAL A 51 -8.40 -8.22 16.62
CA VAL A 51 -8.26 -7.25 17.71
C VAL A 51 -9.58 -6.53 17.92
N GLY A 52 -10.07 -6.51 19.17
CA GLY A 52 -11.29 -5.81 19.59
C GLY A 52 -11.05 -4.75 20.66
N TYR A 53 -12.06 -3.89 20.86
CA TYR A 53 -12.10 -2.85 21.88
C TYR A 53 -13.40 -2.96 22.69
N GLY A 54 -13.28 -3.45 23.92
CA GLY A 54 -14.41 -3.90 24.74
C GLY A 54 -14.88 -5.32 24.41
N THR A 55 -14.35 -5.92 23.35
CA THR A 55 -14.69 -7.27 22.89
C THR A 55 -13.44 -8.06 22.53
N ILE A 56 -13.62 -9.38 22.49
CA ILE A 56 -12.72 -10.36 21.91
C ILE A 56 -13.55 -11.28 21.01
N ALA A 57 -13.26 -11.29 19.70
CA ALA A 57 -14.05 -12.01 18.70
C ALA A 57 -15.56 -11.68 18.78
N ASP A 58 -15.88 -10.37 18.84
CA ASP A 58 -17.24 -9.82 19.00
C ASP A 58 -17.99 -10.26 20.30
N VAL A 59 -17.29 -10.87 21.27
CA VAL A 59 -17.83 -11.20 22.61
C VAL A 59 -17.30 -10.19 23.63
N PRO A 60 -18.14 -9.62 24.51
CA PRO A 60 -17.67 -8.68 25.54
C PRO A 60 -16.55 -9.27 26.41
N ILE A 61 -15.52 -8.46 26.68
CA ILE A 61 -14.47 -8.80 27.64
C ILE A 61 -15.09 -8.98 29.03
N SER A 62 -14.55 -9.93 29.79
CA SER A 62 -15.03 -10.24 31.14
C SER A 62 -15.00 -9.02 32.06
N SER A 63 -16.01 -8.86 32.91
CA SER A 63 -16.09 -7.72 33.83
C SER A 63 -14.87 -7.69 34.76
N GLY A 64 -14.16 -6.56 34.78
CA GLY A 64 -12.95 -6.38 35.59
C GLY A 64 -11.65 -6.83 34.92
N ALA A 65 -11.71 -7.54 33.78
CA ALA A 65 -10.52 -7.85 33.01
C ALA A 65 -10.01 -6.59 32.29
N LEU A 66 -8.69 -6.42 32.30
CA LEU A 66 -8.03 -5.29 31.67
C LEU A 66 -7.89 -5.51 30.16
N ALA A 67 -7.48 -6.71 29.79
CA ALA A 67 -7.45 -7.21 28.43
C ALA A 67 -7.78 -8.71 28.47
N GLN A 68 -7.99 -9.31 27.30
CA GLN A 68 -8.28 -10.74 27.20
C GLN A 68 -7.82 -11.29 25.86
N SER A 69 -7.34 -12.53 25.88
CA SER A 69 -6.96 -13.31 24.71
C SER A 69 -7.81 -14.57 24.55
N ARG A 70 -7.77 -15.13 23.34
CA ARG A 70 -8.39 -16.41 23.01
C ARG A 70 -7.66 -17.00 21.82
N SER A 71 -7.13 -18.19 22.00
CA SER A 71 -6.54 -18.98 20.92
C SER A 71 -7.37 -20.23 20.64
N SER A 72 -7.14 -20.81 19.47
CA SER A 72 -7.49 -22.21 19.20
C SER A 72 -6.21 -23.01 19.08
N GLY A 73 -6.29 -24.31 19.29
CA GLY A 73 -5.11 -25.16 19.37
C GLY A 73 -5.42 -26.63 19.20
N VAL A 74 -4.36 -27.42 19.23
CA VAL A 74 -4.40 -28.87 19.20
C VAL A 74 -4.05 -29.43 20.57
N THR A 75 -4.41 -30.69 20.79
CA THR A 75 -4.06 -31.40 22.02
C THR A 75 -3.19 -32.60 21.69
N VAL A 76 -1.98 -32.66 22.22
CA VAL A 76 -0.98 -33.70 21.92
C VAL A 76 -0.54 -34.44 23.19
N PRO A 77 -0.20 -35.74 23.12
CA PRO A 77 0.43 -36.45 24.23
C PRO A 77 1.88 -36.01 24.43
N TYR A 78 2.41 -36.17 25.65
CA TYR A 78 3.78 -35.80 26.01
C TYR A 78 4.84 -36.32 25.03
N ALA A 79 4.71 -37.55 24.55
CA ALA A 79 5.68 -38.15 23.62
C ALA A 79 5.82 -37.38 22.30
N GLN A 80 4.75 -36.74 21.82
CA GLN A 80 4.81 -35.90 20.62
C GLN A 80 5.48 -34.56 20.93
N LEU A 81 5.19 -33.98 22.10
CA LEU A 81 5.79 -32.72 22.54
C LEU A 81 7.30 -32.87 22.79
N ALA A 82 7.71 -33.92 23.49
CA ALA A 82 9.12 -34.24 23.78
C ALA A 82 9.95 -34.54 22.52
N ALA A 83 9.30 -34.91 21.40
CA ALA A 83 9.99 -35.12 20.13
C ALA A 83 10.37 -33.80 19.43
N VAL A 84 9.67 -32.69 19.72
CA VAL A 84 9.86 -31.39 19.07
C VAL A 84 10.45 -30.32 20.00
N MET A 85 10.41 -30.54 21.32
CA MET A 85 10.99 -29.66 22.33
C MET A 85 12.19 -30.32 23.02
N PRO A 86 13.43 -29.92 22.69
CA PRO A 86 14.62 -30.46 23.34
C PRO A 86 14.70 -30.02 24.81
N GLY A 87 15.25 -30.87 25.68
CA GLY A 87 15.44 -30.55 27.11
C GLY A 87 14.31 -30.97 28.04
N LEU A 88 13.20 -31.52 27.50
CA LEU A 88 12.14 -32.10 28.32
C LEU A 88 12.57 -33.44 28.95
N PRO A 89 12.02 -33.82 30.12
CA PRO A 89 12.29 -35.12 30.76
C PRO A 89 12.08 -36.33 29.84
N ALA A 90 12.90 -37.37 30.03
CA ALA A 90 12.76 -38.61 29.24
C ALA A 90 11.44 -39.36 29.52
N SER A 91 10.86 -39.19 30.70
CA SER A 91 9.57 -39.77 31.10
C SER A 91 8.52 -38.68 31.27
N ASP A 92 7.28 -38.96 30.84
CA ASP A 92 6.14 -38.05 31.04
C ASP A 92 5.95 -37.68 32.52
N PRO A 93 6.19 -36.41 32.91
CA PRO A 93 6.05 -35.97 34.30
C PRO A 93 4.60 -35.81 34.75
N THR A 94 3.65 -35.84 33.81
CA THR A 94 2.21 -35.71 34.07
C THR A 94 1.53 -37.05 34.32
N GLY A 95 2.22 -38.16 34.06
CA GLY A 95 1.72 -39.52 34.28
C GLY A 95 0.62 -39.97 33.31
N ASN A 96 0.45 -39.32 32.15
CA ASN A 96 -0.52 -39.52 31.05
C ASN A 96 -1.44 -38.30 30.78
N GLY A 97 -0.98 -37.09 31.07
CA GLY A 97 -1.64 -35.84 30.70
C GLY A 97 -1.54 -35.53 29.20
N LEU A 98 -2.39 -34.60 28.76
CA LEU A 98 -2.36 -34.05 27.42
C LEU A 98 -1.92 -32.59 27.45
N PHE A 99 -1.33 -32.11 26.35
CA PHE A 99 -0.84 -30.75 26.22
C PHE A 99 -1.67 -29.98 25.20
N TYR A 100 -2.32 -28.90 25.62
CA TYR A 100 -2.88 -27.90 24.72
C TYR A 100 -1.73 -27.07 24.14
N ILE A 101 -1.68 -27.00 22.82
CA ILE A 101 -0.71 -26.25 22.04
C ILE A 101 -1.50 -25.29 21.16
N SER A 102 -1.28 -23.98 21.27
CA SER A 102 -1.98 -23.04 20.40
C SER A 102 -1.61 -23.29 18.94
N ASN A 103 -2.48 -22.90 18.00
CA ASN A 103 -2.18 -23.07 16.56
C ASN A 103 -0.92 -22.32 16.14
N ALA A 104 -0.63 -21.19 16.78
CA ALA A 104 0.60 -20.42 16.58
C ALA A 104 1.83 -21.23 17.04
N GLU A 105 1.79 -21.74 18.27
CA GLU A 105 2.85 -22.54 18.89
C GLU A 105 3.08 -23.87 18.12
N ALA A 106 2.00 -24.55 17.73
CA ALA A 106 2.07 -25.81 16.99
C ALA A 106 2.80 -25.65 15.64
N ARG A 107 2.58 -24.53 14.95
CA ARG A 107 3.28 -24.22 13.69
C ARG A 107 4.76 -23.94 13.91
N VAL A 108 5.11 -23.26 15.00
CA VAL A 108 6.51 -23.03 15.37
C VAL A 108 7.24 -24.34 15.71
N LEU A 109 6.57 -25.23 16.44
CA LEU A 109 7.10 -26.54 16.84
C LEU A 109 7.08 -27.60 15.72
N GLY A 110 6.50 -27.28 14.55
CA GLY A 110 6.41 -28.21 13.43
C GLY A 110 5.43 -29.38 13.66
N LEU A 111 4.46 -29.23 14.56
CA LEU A 111 3.42 -30.22 14.80
C LEU A 111 2.39 -30.20 13.64
N ALA A 112 1.83 -31.36 13.29
CA ALA A 112 0.92 -31.50 12.15
C ALA A 112 -0.46 -30.86 12.42
N GLY A 113 -0.88 -29.96 11.52
CA GLY A 113 -2.05 -29.08 11.66
C GLY A 113 -1.60 -27.72 12.19
N THR A 114 -1.90 -26.57 11.58
CA THR A 114 -3.18 -26.18 11.00
C THR A 114 -3.00 -24.96 10.09
N GLY A 115 -3.39 -25.05 8.82
CA GLY A 115 -3.61 -23.86 7.99
C GLY A 115 -4.90 -23.17 8.40
N VAL A 116 -4.87 -22.41 9.49
CA VAL A 116 -6.03 -21.67 10.01
C VAL A 116 -6.02 -20.24 9.49
N ALA A 117 -7.21 -19.72 9.17
CA ALA A 117 -7.39 -18.33 8.76
C ALA A 117 -7.19 -17.34 9.91
N LEU A 118 -7.32 -17.79 11.16
CA LEU A 118 -7.19 -17.00 12.38
C LEU A 118 -6.52 -17.82 13.48
N ASP A 119 -5.45 -17.30 14.07
CA ASP A 119 -4.68 -17.95 15.15
C ASP A 119 -5.26 -17.63 16.53
N GLY A 120 -5.78 -16.43 16.71
CA GLY A 120 -6.44 -16.03 17.94
C GLY A 120 -7.08 -14.66 17.85
N SER A 121 -7.65 -14.24 18.97
CA SER A 121 -8.24 -12.91 19.14
C SER A 121 -7.73 -12.31 20.44
N VAL A 122 -7.60 -10.99 20.46
CA VAL A 122 -7.20 -10.21 21.63
C VAL A 122 -8.10 -8.99 21.75
N GLY A 123 -8.25 -8.43 22.93
CA GLY A 123 -9.00 -7.19 23.10
C GLY A 123 -8.62 -6.43 24.36
N LEU A 124 -8.68 -5.10 24.29
CA LEU A 124 -8.56 -4.24 25.47
C LEU A 124 -9.94 -3.88 26.00
N SER A 125 -10.06 -3.79 27.32
CA SER A 125 -11.29 -3.33 27.97
C SER A 125 -11.67 -1.92 27.53
N SER A 126 -12.92 -1.70 27.18
CA SER A 126 -13.46 -0.36 26.95
C SER A 126 -13.90 0.34 28.24
N ALA A 127 -13.87 -0.37 29.37
CA ALA A 127 -14.26 0.15 30.69
C ALA A 127 -13.09 0.75 31.49
N LEU A 128 -11.85 0.57 31.02
CA LEU A 128 -10.64 1.07 31.67
C LEU A 128 -9.95 2.15 30.82
N ASN A 129 -9.18 2.99 31.49
CA ASN A 129 -8.42 4.05 30.84
C ASN A 129 -7.04 3.54 30.45
N PHE A 130 -6.65 3.81 29.20
CA PHE A 130 -5.34 3.45 28.68
C PHE A 130 -4.64 4.65 28.08
N THR A 131 -3.32 4.69 28.24
CA THR A 131 -2.47 5.48 27.36
C THR A 131 -2.18 4.66 26.12
N TYR A 132 -2.39 5.29 24.96
CA TYR A 132 -2.15 4.69 23.66
C TYR A 132 -0.93 5.29 22.97
N ASP A 133 -0.24 6.22 23.64
CA ASP A 133 0.93 6.90 23.11
C ASP A 133 2.16 5.99 23.30
N PRO A 134 2.79 5.50 22.21
CA PRO A 134 3.99 4.67 22.32
C PRO A 134 5.16 5.39 23.00
N ASN A 135 5.16 6.72 23.03
CA ASN A 135 6.24 7.52 23.62
C ASN A 135 5.96 7.92 25.08
N ASN A 136 4.73 7.73 25.56
CA ASN A 136 4.32 8.10 26.91
C ASN A 136 3.41 7.02 27.51
N ARG A 137 4.05 5.90 27.88
CA ARG A 137 3.38 4.67 28.34
C ARG A 137 3.17 4.60 29.85
N ALA A 138 3.82 5.48 30.63
CA ALA A 138 3.71 5.54 32.09
C ALA A 138 2.85 6.73 32.58
N VAL A 139 1.55 6.73 32.23
CA VAL A 139 0.63 7.86 32.51
C VAL A 139 -0.23 7.58 33.74
N THR A 140 -0.10 8.39 34.79
CA THR A 140 -0.89 8.24 36.03
C THR A 140 -2.39 8.18 35.74
N GLY A 141 -3.07 7.15 36.26
CA GLY A 141 -4.51 6.94 36.06
C GLY A 141 -4.87 6.22 34.74
N GLN A 142 -3.88 5.82 33.94
CA GLN A 142 -4.06 5.05 32.71
C GLN A 142 -3.14 3.83 32.71
N TYR A 143 -3.57 2.74 32.07
CA TYR A 143 -2.76 1.55 31.84
C TYR A 143 -2.02 1.64 30.50
N ASP A 144 -0.91 0.95 30.38
CA ASP A 144 -0.15 0.86 29.14
C ASP A 144 -0.85 -0.07 28.13
N ALA A 145 -1.50 0.49 27.11
CA ALA A 145 -2.20 -0.28 26.09
C ALA A 145 -1.27 -1.23 25.34
N ILE A 146 -0.02 -0.82 25.10
CA ILE A 146 0.92 -1.56 24.26
C ILE A 146 1.40 -2.79 25.01
N GLY A 147 1.80 -2.64 26.28
CA GLY A 147 2.20 -3.76 27.13
C GLY A 147 1.06 -4.75 27.35
N ALA A 148 -0.18 -4.26 27.53
CA ALA A 148 -1.36 -5.12 27.61
C ALA A 148 -1.62 -5.87 26.30
N LEU A 149 -1.44 -5.24 25.13
CA LEU A 149 -1.61 -5.94 23.85
C LEU A 149 -0.49 -6.97 23.60
N GLU A 150 0.75 -6.66 24.00
CA GLU A 150 1.89 -7.59 23.96
C GLU A 150 1.64 -8.82 24.84
N HIS A 151 1.07 -8.61 26.02
CA HIS A 151 0.61 -9.66 26.93
C HIS A 151 -0.35 -10.61 26.21
N GLU A 152 -1.47 -10.10 25.71
CA GLU A 152 -2.52 -10.94 25.12
C GLU A 152 -2.07 -11.65 23.83
N ILE A 153 -1.24 -10.99 23.01
CA ILE A 153 -0.73 -11.58 21.76
C ILE A 153 0.20 -12.75 22.10
N THR A 154 1.03 -12.64 23.14
CA THR A 154 1.95 -13.72 23.53
C THR A 154 1.23 -14.92 24.15
N GLU A 155 0.05 -14.72 24.74
CA GLU A 155 -0.84 -15.82 25.11
C GLU A 155 -1.39 -16.56 23.89
N VAL A 156 -1.78 -15.82 22.84
CA VAL A 156 -2.15 -16.43 21.54
C VAL A 156 -0.97 -17.24 20.97
N MET A 157 0.26 -16.78 21.19
CA MET A 157 1.49 -17.47 20.82
C MET A 157 1.82 -18.71 21.67
N GLY A 158 1.03 -19.01 22.71
CA GLY A 158 1.15 -20.25 23.51
C GLY A 158 1.50 -20.04 24.99
N ARG A 159 1.77 -18.80 25.43
CA ARG A 159 2.08 -18.47 26.83
C ARG A 159 0.82 -18.52 27.70
N THR A 160 0.32 -19.73 27.99
CA THR A 160 -0.87 -19.97 28.86
C THR A 160 -0.58 -21.14 29.81
N SER A 161 -1.38 -21.32 30.86
CA SER A 161 -1.17 -22.37 31.89
C SER A 161 -2.48 -23.07 32.26
N GLU A 162 -2.46 -24.40 32.39
CA GLU A 162 -3.67 -25.23 32.65
C GLU A 162 -3.53 -26.12 33.90
N LEU A 163 -2.29 -26.52 34.25
CA LEU A 163 -1.92 -27.20 35.51
C LEU A 163 -2.75 -28.44 35.87
N GLY A 164 -3.26 -29.15 34.87
CA GLY A 164 -4.03 -30.38 35.07
C GLY A 164 -5.41 -30.15 35.68
N VAL A 165 -5.90 -28.90 35.75
CA VAL A 165 -7.20 -28.57 36.33
C VAL A 165 -8.33 -29.00 35.40
N ALA A 166 -8.21 -28.66 34.11
CA ALA A 166 -9.14 -29.11 33.08
C ALA A 166 -8.82 -30.56 32.65
N THR A 167 -9.83 -31.27 32.13
CA THR A 167 -9.63 -32.60 31.53
C THR A 167 -10.15 -32.66 30.10
N VAL A 168 -9.34 -33.22 29.21
CA VAL A 168 -9.71 -33.52 27.81
C VAL A 168 -9.54 -35.02 27.60
N ARG A 169 -10.54 -35.69 27.03
CA ARG A 169 -10.52 -37.16 26.82
C ARG A 169 -10.24 -37.95 28.12
N ARG A 170 -10.72 -37.44 29.27
CA ARG A 170 -10.51 -37.99 30.62
C ARG A 170 -9.03 -37.98 31.08
N GLN A 171 -8.19 -37.18 30.44
CA GLN A 171 -6.80 -36.94 30.80
C GLN A 171 -6.66 -35.48 31.29
N PRO A 172 -5.83 -35.20 32.32
CA PRO A 172 -5.54 -33.84 32.73
C PRO A 172 -4.89 -33.04 31.60
N LEU A 173 -5.25 -31.76 31.48
CA LEU A 173 -4.74 -30.85 30.45
C LEU A 173 -3.63 -29.95 31.01
N TYR A 174 -2.56 -29.81 30.27
CA TYR A 174 -1.40 -28.97 30.56
C TYR A 174 -1.07 -28.10 29.35
N THR A 175 -0.17 -27.14 29.52
CA THR A 175 0.48 -26.42 28.42
C THR A 175 2.00 -26.65 28.46
N PRO A 176 2.75 -26.32 27.39
CA PRO A 176 4.22 -26.40 27.42
C PRO A 176 4.84 -25.53 28.51
N LEU A 177 4.22 -24.39 28.85
CA LEU A 177 4.65 -23.50 29.92
C LEU A 177 4.67 -24.20 31.30
N ASP A 178 3.70 -25.08 31.55
CA ASP A 178 3.57 -25.80 32.83
C ASP A 178 4.80 -26.67 33.14
N LEU A 179 5.52 -27.14 32.12
CA LEU A 179 6.73 -27.95 32.28
C LEU A 179 7.92 -27.18 32.86
N TYR A 180 7.85 -25.85 32.86
CA TYR A 180 8.90 -24.95 33.35
C TYR A 180 8.58 -24.31 34.70
N ARG A 181 7.56 -24.79 35.40
CA ARG A 181 7.17 -24.35 36.75
C ARG A 181 7.82 -25.19 37.84
N TYR A 182 8.52 -24.55 38.77
CA TYR A 182 9.20 -25.22 39.88
C TYR A 182 8.84 -24.58 41.21
N SER A 183 8.65 -25.41 42.25
CA SER A 183 8.44 -24.95 43.64
C SER A 183 9.73 -24.95 44.47
N GLY A 184 10.82 -25.48 43.89
CA GLY A 184 12.15 -25.57 44.47
C GLY A 184 13.12 -26.22 43.49
N VAL A 185 14.42 -26.19 43.81
CA VAL A 185 15.48 -26.75 42.95
C VAL A 185 15.17 -28.21 42.60
N GLY A 186 15.09 -28.52 41.30
CA GLY A 186 14.76 -29.82 40.73
C GLY A 186 13.31 -30.29 40.96
N THR A 187 12.48 -29.49 41.62
CA THR A 187 11.12 -29.88 42.04
C THR A 187 10.07 -29.20 41.17
N ARG A 188 9.67 -29.87 40.08
CA ARG A 188 8.61 -29.40 39.18
C ARG A 188 7.25 -29.45 39.88
N ILE A 189 6.44 -28.42 39.68
CA ILE A 189 5.05 -28.36 40.17
C ILE A 189 4.09 -28.26 38.99
N LEU A 190 3.18 -29.24 38.88
CA LEU A 190 2.19 -29.37 37.81
C LEU A 190 0.75 -29.24 38.35
N THR A 191 0.58 -28.49 39.43
CA THR A 191 -0.68 -28.23 40.11
C THR A 191 -0.70 -26.79 40.60
N ASN A 192 -1.87 -26.27 40.94
CA ASN A 192 -1.99 -24.94 41.56
C ASN A 192 -1.11 -24.82 42.81
N GLY A 193 -0.35 -23.74 42.90
CA GLY A 193 0.58 -23.50 43.99
C GLY A 193 1.63 -22.46 43.63
N VAL A 194 2.46 -22.12 44.63
CA VAL A 194 3.59 -21.19 44.48
C VAL A 194 4.64 -21.81 43.56
N ALA A 195 5.01 -21.08 42.51
CA ALA A 195 5.98 -21.54 41.53
C ALA A 195 6.85 -20.41 41.00
N TYR A 196 7.97 -20.79 40.38
CA TYR A 196 8.81 -19.90 39.59
C TYR A 196 9.16 -20.53 38.25
N PHE A 197 9.46 -19.69 37.27
CA PHE A 197 9.96 -20.06 35.95
C PHE A 197 11.44 -20.42 36.01
N SER A 198 11.79 -21.56 35.41
CA SER A 198 13.16 -22.02 35.29
C SER A 198 13.34 -22.96 34.10
N THR A 199 14.26 -22.63 33.20
CA THR A 199 14.60 -23.48 32.05
C THR A 199 15.48 -24.68 32.39
N ASP A 200 16.28 -24.59 33.47
CA ASP A 200 17.19 -25.66 33.92
C ASP A 200 16.65 -26.42 35.16
N GLY A 201 15.53 -25.98 35.72
CA GLY A 201 14.93 -26.51 36.93
C GLY A 201 15.70 -26.17 38.21
N VAL A 202 16.76 -25.36 38.13
CA VAL A 202 17.66 -25.03 39.24
C VAL A 202 17.64 -23.53 39.50
N THR A 203 17.84 -22.72 38.45
CA THR A 203 17.95 -21.27 38.51
C THR A 203 16.56 -20.65 38.44
N MET A 204 16.19 -19.90 39.48
CA MET A 204 14.97 -19.09 39.48
C MET A 204 15.16 -17.87 38.56
N GLN A 205 14.42 -17.81 37.46
CA GLN A 205 14.46 -16.68 36.54
C GLN A 205 13.43 -15.61 36.91
N THR A 206 12.17 -16.00 37.12
CA THR A 206 11.07 -15.08 37.51
C THR A 206 9.98 -15.86 38.25
N LYS A 207 9.23 -15.20 39.13
CA LYS A 207 8.15 -15.83 39.90
C LYS A 207 6.85 -15.82 39.10
N PHE A 208 6.13 -16.95 39.12
CA PHE A 208 4.76 -16.98 38.60
C PHE A 208 3.77 -16.58 39.69
N ASN A 209 2.64 -16.05 39.25
CA ASN A 209 1.43 -15.96 40.06
C ASN A 209 1.05 -17.35 40.61
N ASN A 210 0.35 -17.36 41.74
CA ASN A 210 -0.05 -18.58 42.45
C ASN A 210 -1.53 -18.91 42.21
N PRO A 211 -1.89 -19.83 41.31
CA PRO A 211 -3.29 -20.06 40.93
C PRO A 211 -4.17 -20.62 42.06
N ALA A 212 -3.59 -21.01 43.20
CA ALA A 212 -4.36 -21.37 44.38
C ALA A 212 -5.17 -20.19 44.97
N ASN A 213 -4.83 -18.94 44.61
CA ASN A 213 -5.58 -17.74 44.98
C ASN A 213 -6.55 -17.24 43.89
N GLY A 214 -6.68 -17.97 42.77
CA GLY A 214 -7.51 -17.59 41.63
C GLY A 214 -6.84 -16.65 40.61
N ALA A 215 -5.56 -16.33 40.77
CA ALA A 215 -4.77 -15.61 39.76
C ALA A 215 -4.38 -16.51 38.58
N ASP A 216 -4.02 -15.89 37.46
CA ASP A 216 -3.57 -16.61 36.27
C ASP A 216 -2.24 -17.33 36.53
N GLY A 217 -2.14 -18.60 36.14
CA GLY A 217 -0.90 -19.35 36.25
C GLY A 217 0.14 -18.95 35.22
N GLY A 218 -0.25 -18.45 34.05
CA GLY A 218 0.66 -18.04 32.98
C GLY A 218 1.44 -16.76 33.29
N ASP A 219 0.99 -15.98 34.26
CA ASP A 219 1.47 -14.63 34.53
C ASP A 219 2.53 -14.56 35.63
N TRP A 220 3.30 -13.48 35.60
CA TRP A 220 4.21 -13.16 36.68
C TRP A 220 3.51 -12.75 37.96
N ASP A 221 4.15 -13.11 39.08
CA ASP A 221 3.69 -12.73 40.40
C ASP A 221 3.54 -11.21 40.52
N THR A 222 2.51 -10.75 41.24
CA THR A 222 2.25 -9.31 41.51
C THR A 222 3.47 -8.50 42.02
N SER A 223 4.50 -9.15 42.59
CA SER A 223 5.76 -8.48 42.95
C SER A 223 6.64 -8.08 41.76
N VAL A 224 6.37 -8.60 40.57
CA VAL A 224 7.01 -8.25 39.30
C VAL A 224 6.18 -7.15 38.64
N GLN A 225 6.57 -5.89 38.88
CA GLN A 225 5.88 -4.72 38.33
C GLN A 225 6.62 -4.16 37.11
N GLY A 226 5.87 -3.51 36.22
CA GLY A 226 6.41 -2.90 35.00
C GLY A 226 6.82 -3.90 33.92
N ASP A 227 6.31 -5.12 33.99
CA ASP A 227 6.59 -6.22 33.07
C ASP A 227 5.31 -6.56 32.28
N ALA A 228 5.44 -6.82 30.98
CA ALA A 228 4.31 -7.09 30.10
C ALA A 228 3.66 -8.47 30.36
N PHE A 229 4.38 -9.46 30.89
CA PHE A 229 3.86 -10.81 31.16
C PHE A 229 3.33 -10.96 32.60
N GLY A 230 3.36 -9.89 33.39
CA GLY A 230 2.75 -9.80 34.72
C GLY A 230 1.49 -8.94 34.74
N ASP A 231 1.02 -8.68 35.96
CA ASP A 231 -0.10 -7.76 36.18
C ASP A 231 0.20 -6.36 35.65
N SER A 232 -0.77 -5.76 34.97
CA SER A 232 -0.69 -4.37 34.51
C SER A 232 -1.03 -3.39 35.64
N TYR A 233 -0.22 -2.33 35.78
CA TYR A 233 -0.40 -1.30 36.79
C TYR A 233 -0.60 0.09 36.15
N SER A 234 -1.58 0.84 36.67
CA SER A 234 -1.84 2.19 36.18
C SER A 234 -0.66 3.12 36.48
N GLY A 235 -0.27 3.94 35.51
CA GLY A 235 0.87 4.85 35.63
C GLY A 235 2.23 4.21 35.48
N GLN A 236 2.29 2.92 35.13
CA GLN A 236 3.53 2.21 34.89
C GLN A 236 3.63 1.74 33.45
N LEU A 237 4.84 1.84 32.91
CA LEU A 237 5.21 1.23 31.64
C LEU A 237 5.34 -0.29 31.85
N ALA A 238 4.71 -1.09 30.99
CA ALA A 238 4.82 -2.54 31.00
C ALA A 238 5.72 -2.99 29.84
N GLN A 239 6.92 -3.48 30.15
CA GLN A 239 7.94 -3.85 29.16
C GLN A 239 8.12 -5.37 29.06
N ILE A 240 8.39 -5.85 27.85
CA ILE A 240 8.93 -7.19 27.65
C ILE A 240 10.37 -7.25 28.17
N THR A 241 10.67 -8.19 29.06
CA THR A 241 11.96 -8.38 29.72
C THR A 241 12.70 -9.61 29.19
N PRO A 242 13.99 -9.80 29.55
CA PRO A 242 14.71 -11.01 29.19
C PRO A 242 14.10 -12.31 29.75
N ALA A 243 13.36 -12.24 30.86
CA ALA A 243 12.66 -13.39 31.41
C ALA A 243 11.51 -13.83 30.49
N ASP A 244 10.80 -12.87 29.92
CA ASP A 244 9.72 -13.09 28.96
C ASP A 244 10.22 -13.78 27.69
N LEU A 245 11.34 -13.27 27.14
CA LEU A 245 11.99 -13.88 25.99
C LEU A 245 12.47 -15.30 26.29
N ALA A 246 12.93 -15.56 27.52
CA ALA A 246 13.31 -16.90 27.95
C ALA A 246 12.11 -17.85 28.06
N VAL A 247 10.95 -17.38 28.51
CA VAL A 247 9.68 -18.14 28.47
C VAL A 247 9.29 -18.48 27.06
N MET A 248 9.24 -17.48 26.18
CA MET A 248 8.83 -17.68 24.78
C MET A 248 9.80 -18.65 24.07
N SER A 249 11.10 -18.54 24.35
CA SER A 249 12.11 -19.50 23.89
C SER A 249 11.88 -20.91 24.41
N ALA A 250 11.54 -21.05 25.69
CA ALA A 250 11.30 -22.34 26.33
C ALA A 250 10.10 -23.08 25.71
N ILE A 251 9.12 -22.35 25.17
CA ILE A 251 7.94 -22.89 24.49
C ILE A 251 8.07 -22.91 22.95
N GLY A 252 9.26 -22.62 22.40
CA GLY A 252 9.61 -22.89 20.99
C GLY A 252 9.87 -21.67 20.11
N TRP A 253 9.67 -20.45 20.59
CA TRP A 253 9.87 -19.23 19.80
C TRP A 253 11.35 -18.81 19.76
N SER A 254 11.88 -18.60 18.56
CA SER A 254 13.24 -18.12 18.32
C SER A 254 13.30 -16.60 18.42
N THR A 255 14.20 -16.07 19.25
CA THR A 255 14.37 -14.62 19.45
C THR A 255 15.50 -14.03 18.60
N SER A 256 15.47 -12.72 18.32
CA SER A 256 16.46 -12.00 17.50
C SER A 256 17.84 -11.82 18.16
N ALA A 257 17.96 -12.10 19.47
CA ALA A 257 19.22 -12.42 20.13
C ALA A 257 19.25 -13.92 20.49
N GLY A 258 20.37 -14.59 20.20
CA GLY A 258 20.54 -16.05 20.16
C GLY A 258 19.82 -16.88 21.24
N GLY A 259 19.29 -18.03 20.80
CA GLY A 259 18.41 -18.93 21.54
C GLY A 259 18.86 -19.36 22.94
N GLY A 260 17.83 -19.70 23.74
CA GLY A 260 17.80 -19.79 25.21
C GLY A 260 18.77 -20.75 25.95
N PRO A 261 18.57 -20.91 27.27
CA PRO A 261 19.52 -21.57 28.15
C PRO A 261 19.33 -23.10 28.08
N GLY A 262 20.32 -23.80 27.54
CA GLY A 262 20.36 -25.26 27.52
C GLY A 262 21.69 -25.80 27.02
N ALA A 263 22.67 -25.89 27.94
CA ALA A 263 23.89 -26.70 27.90
C ALA A 263 24.44 -27.12 26.51
N GLY A 264 25.44 -26.37 26.00
CA GLY A 264 26.19 -26.86 24.85
C GLY A 264 27.27 -25.97 24.21
N LEU A 265 27.66 -24.81 24.74
CA LEU A 265 28.75 -24.01 24.16
C LEU A 265 29.60 -23.29 25.23
N TYR A 266 30.22 -24.07 26.12
CA TYR A 266 31.38 -23.63 26.91
C TYR A 266 32.66 -24.34 26.45
N ALA A 267 32.84 -24.48 25.14
CA ALA A 267 34.11 -24.83 24.54
C ALA A 267 34.17 -24.25 23.12
N ASN A 268 35.23 -23.51 22.83
CA ASN A 268 35.57 -22.86 21.54
C ASN A 268 35.05 -21.44 21.32
N TYR A 269 35.46 -20.49 22.16
CA TYR A 269 35.76 -19.13 21.69
C TYR A 269 37.01 -18.59 22.40
N ALA A 270 38.15 -19.18 22.03
CA ALA A 270 39.40 -18.43 21.97
C ALA A 270 39.48 -17.82 20.55
N PRO A 271 39.91 -16.57 20.38
CA PRO A 271 39.89 -15.91 19.09
C PRO A 271 41.00 -16.45 18.19
N THR A 272 40.63 -17.05 17.07
CA THR A 272 41.50 -17.15 15.91
C THR A 272 40.77 -16.57 14.70
N GLY A 273 41.15 -15.34 14.32
CA GLY A 273 40.98 -14.82 12.95
C GLY A 273 39.72 -13.98 12.67
N GLY A 274 39.85 -12.66 12.74
CA GLY A 274 39.80 -11.79 11.56
C GLY A 274 38.55 -11.67 10.66
N ALA A 275 37.34 -12.04 11.07
CA ALA A 275 36.12 -11.77 10.27
C ALA A 275 35.13 -10.84 10.99
N ALA A 276 34.74 -9.76 10.30
CA ALA A 276 33.76 -8.77 10.75
C ALA A 276 32.37 -9.40 10.92
N GLN A 277 31.77 -9.25 12.11
CA GLN A 277 30.37 -9.58 12.36
C GLN A 277 29.53 -8.28 12.41
N THR A 278 28.44 -8.26 11.65
CA THR A 278 27.42 -7.21 11.63
C THR A 278 26.49 -7.42 12.82
N VAL A 279 26.31 -6.40 13.66
CA VAL A 279 25.28 -6.39 14.71
C VAL A 279 24.22 -5.39 14.27
N THR A 280 23.07 -5.88 13.80
CA THR A 280 21.84 -5.10 13.67
C THR A 280 21.16 -5.07 15.03
N CYS A 281 20.86 -3.87 15.53
CA CYS A 281 20.14 -3.67 16.79
C CYS A 281 18.88 -2.90 16.41
N ASP A 282 17.70 -3.52 16.53
CA ASP A 282 16.46 -2.93 16.02
C ASP A 282 15.57 -2.36 17.13
N ASN A 283 15.93 -2.52 18.42
CA ASN A 283 15.26 -1.86 19.55
C ASN A 283 16.12 -1.73 20.84
N LEU A 284 15.57 -1.04 21.86
CA LEU A 284 16.19 -0.76 23.17
C LEU A 284 16.61 -2.02 23.95
N ALA A 285 15.97 -3.17 23.71
CA ALA A 285 16.30 -4.44 24.36
C ALA A 285 17.61 -5.05 23.80
N ASP A 286 17.88 -4.90 22.49
CA ASP A 286 19.14 -5.31 21.86
C ASP A 286 20.33 -4.50 22.35
N ALA A 287 20.14 -3.21 22.65
CA ALA A 287 21.18 -2.36 23.22
C ALA A 287 21.49 -2.71 24.69
N ILE A 288 20.52 -3.23 25.43
CA ILE A 288 20.71 -3.75 26.79
C ILE A 288 21.42 -5.12 26.77
N LEU A 289 21.14 -5.98 25.78
CA LEU A 289 21.87 -7.23 25.53
C LEU A 289 23.31 -6.98 25.05
N ALA A 290 23.56 -5.93 24.25
CA ALA A 290 24.91 -5.51 23.87
C ALA A 290 25.77 -5.04 25.06
N ARG A 291 25.15 -4.53 26.13
CA ARG A 291 25.86 -4.22 27.40
C ARG A 291 26.40 -5.48 28.08
N SER A 292 25.67 -6.59 28.01
CA SER A 292 26.07 -7.90 28.57
C SER A 292 27.19 -8.57 27.75
N LEU A 293 27.09 -8.50 26.42
CA LEU A 293 28.07 -9.14 25.51
C LEU A 293 29.46 -8.45 25.51
N ILE A 294 29.53 -7.17 25.89
CA ILE A 294 30.78 -6.39 25.91
C ILE A 294 31.36 -6.26 27.33
N ALA A 295 30.55 -6.35 28.39
CA ALA A 295 31.03 -6.39 29.77
C ALA A 295 31.90 -7.62 30.08
N GLY A 296 31.84 -8.67 29.23
CA GLY A 296 32.65 -9.89 29.34
C GLY A 296 34.00 -9.89 28.60
N LEU A 297 34.43 -8.77 28.00
CA LEU A 297 35.72 -8.69 27.28
C LEU A 297 36.77 -7.92 28.08
N PRO A 298 37.56 -8.57 28.96
CA PRO A 298 38.89 -8.04 29.28
C PRO A 298 39.77 -8.25 28.04
N GLY A 299 39.83 -7.25 27.16
CA GLY A 299 40.65 -7.25 25.96
C GLY A 299 41.03 -5.84 25.52
N THR A 300 42.26 -5.66 25.05
CA THR A 300 42.78 -4.39 24.51
C THR A 300 41.90 -3.89 23.38
N GLY A 301 41.31 -2.69 23.50
CA GLY A 301 40.65 -1.99 22.38
C GLY A 301 39.18 -1.54 22.59
N VAL A 302 38.58 -1.72 23.76
CA VAL A 302 37.21 -1.25 24.08
C VAL A 302 37.24 -0.16 25.16
N VAL A 303 36.55 0.96 24.94
CA VAL A 303 36.42 2.07 25.89
C VAL A 303 35.02 2.06 26.52
N GLN A 304 34.94 1.94 27.84
CA GLN A 304 33.68 2.00 28.60
C GLN A 304 33.54 3.38 29.25
N VAL A 305 32.39 4.04 29.09
CA VAL A 305 32.12 5.36 29.68
C VAL A 305 30.78 5.37 30.41
N SER A 306 30.74 6.03 31.56
CA SER A 306 29.56 6.08 32.45
C SER A 306 29.16 7.51 32.85
N SER A 307 29.88 8.52 32.36
CA SER A 307 29.59 9.93 32.59
C SER A 307 29.43 10.66 31.26
N ALA A 308 28.68 11.76 31.27
CA ALA A 308 28.62 12.66 30.14
C ALA A 308 29.99 13.31 29.91
N GLY A 309 30.36 13.49 28.65
CA GLY A 309 31.68 14.01 28.31
C GLY A 309 32.01 13.81 26.83
N GLN A 310 33.23 14.23 26.45
CA GLN A 310 33.76 14.06 25.11
C GLN A 310 34.80 12.94 25.10
N TYR A 311 34.68 12.02 24.15
CA TYR A 311 35.50 10.83 24.03
C TYR A 311 35.98 10.64 22.59
N VAL A 312 37.15 10.03 22.42
CA VAL A 312 37.76 9.77 21.10
C VAL A 312 38.15 8.30 21.00
N ILE A 313 37.82 7.65 19.88
CA ILE A 313 38.28 6.30 19.56
C ILE A 313 39.66 6.40 18.93
N ALA A 314 40.70 6.32 19.75
CA ALA A 314 42.11 6.35 19.30
C ALA A 314 42.46 5.14 18.41
N GLY A 315 43.54 5.23 17.63
CA GLY A 315 43.92 4.27 16.57
C GLY A 315 44.21 2.81 17.00
N GLY A 316 44.18 2.50 18.29
CA GLY A 316 44.25 1.11 18.81
C GLY A 316 42.91 0.55 19.32
N ASN A 317 41.87 1.37 19.38
CA ASN A 317 40.56 0.99 19.90
C ASN A 317 39.58 0.71 18.74
N SER A 318 38.80 -0.36 18.91
CA SER A 318 37.79 -0.80 17.94
C SER A 318 36.36 -0.52 18.41
N ALA A 319 36.15 -0.24 19.70
CA ALA A 319 34.80 0.04 20.20
C ALA A 319 34.74 1.04 21.37
N LEU A 320 33.61 1.75 21.49
CA LEU A 320 33.22 2.53 22.66
C LEU A 320 31.78 2.17 23.06
N VAL A 321 31.56 1.98 24.36
CA VAL A 321 30.23 1.74 24.94
C VAL A 321 29.96 2.76 26.04
N SER A 322 28.82 3.43 25.95
CA SER A 322 28.35 4.42 26.92
C SER A 322 27.15 3.92 27.69
N SER A 323 27.28 3.97 29.02
CA SER A 323 26.21 3.76 29.99
C SER A 323 25.71 5.07 30.61
N ALA A 324 26.23 6.21 30.15
CA ALA A 324 25.93 7.51 30.75
C ALA A 324 24.42 7.82 30.68
N PRO A 325 23.82 8.35 31.76
CA PRO A 325 22.41 8.74 31.79
C PRO A 325 22.12 10.02 31.00
N ALA A 326 23.16 10.74 30.56
CA ALA A 326 23.08 11.95 29.77
C ALA A 326 23.98 11.84 28.53
N ARG A 327 23.75 12.72 27.55
CA ARG A 327 24.39 12.66 26.23
C ARG A 327 25.92 12.60 26.33
N VAL A 328 26.51 11.68 25.56
CA VAL A 328 27.97 11.63 25.34
C VAL A 328 28.31 12.13 23.93
N THR A 329 29.48 12.76 23.81
CA THR A 329 30.05 13.14 22.52
C THR A 329 31.20 12.20 22.19
N VAL A 330 31.18 11.56 21.02
CA VAL A 330 32.14 10.56 20.60
C VAL A 330 32.69 10.93 19.22
N SER A 331 34.01 10.98 19.09
CA SER A 331 34.69 11.11 17.80
C SER A 331 35.28 9.76 17.39
N GLY A 332 34.88 9.27 16.22
CA GLY A 332 35.44 8.10 15.56
C GLY A 332 36.86 8.35 15.04
N GLY A 333 37.56 7.26 14.73
CA GLY A 333 38.91 7.25 14.19
C GLY A 333 38.96 6.78 12.73
N ALA A 334 40.16 6.55 12.22
CA ALA A 334 40.38 6.19 10.82
C ALA A 334 40.25 4.69 10.50
N ASN A 335 40.14 3.85 11.54
CA ASN A 335 40.14 2.40 11.38
C ASN A 335 38.78 1.88 10.88
N ALA A 336 38.81 0.82 10.08
CA ALA A 336 37.59 0.11 9.68
C ALA A 336 36.97 -0.69 10.84
N GLY A 337 35.65 -0.85 10.81
CA GLY A 337 34.90 -1.69 11.74
C GLY A 337 34.75 -1.12 13.16
N GLN A 338 34.81 0.21 13.33
CA GLN A 338 34.60 0.83 14.64
C GLN A 338 33.17 0.63 15.13
N ARG A 339 32.98 0.46 16.44
CA ARG A 339 31.65 0.28 17.05
C ARG A 339 31.40 1.31 18.13
N VAL A 340 30.29 2.03 18.06
CA VAL A 340 29.85 2.97 19.09
C VAL A 340 28.46 2.58 19.55
N ILE A 341 28.32 2.34 20.85
CA ILE A 341 27.04 1.97 21.45
C ILE A 341 26.75 2.96 22.59
N SER A 342 25.59 3.60 22.56
CA SER A 342 25.14 4.52 23.60
C SER A 342 23.77 4.13 24.13
N GLY A 343 23.57 4.28 25.43
CA GLY A 343 22.26 4.12 26.08
C GLY A 343 21.30 5.28 25.85
N ALA A 344 20.21 5.28 26.62
CA ALA A 344 19.08 6.22 26.52
C ALA A 344 19.40 7.70 26.78
N GLY A 345 20.62 8.05 27.22
CA GLY A 345 21.03 9.44 27.44
C GLY A 345 21.25 10.26 26.16
N GLY A 346 21.19 9.62 25.00
CA GLY A 346 21.51 10.22 23.70
C GLY A 346 23.00 10.19 23.34
N LEU A 347 23.30 10.41 22.07
CA LEU A 347 24.63 10.36 21.49
C LEU A 347 24.86 11.58 20.59
N ALA A 348 26.04 12.18 20.66
CA ALA A 348 26.60 12.99 19.60
C ALA A 348 27.80 12.24 19.01
N PHE A 349 27.70 11.74 17.79
CA PHE A 349 28.77 10.99 17.13
C PHE A 349 29.30 11.71 15.91
N ASN A 350 30.62 11.87 15.86
CA ASN A 350 31.35 12.39 14.73
C ASN A 350 32.16 11.25 14.11
N ALA A 351 31.74 10.73 12.96
CA ALA A 351 32.47 9.64 12.30
C ALA A 351 33.86 10.10 11.85
N GLY A 352 34.85 9.23 12.07
CA GLY A 352 36.18 9.40 11.49
C GLY A 352 36.22 8.90 10.04
N SER A 353 37.41 8.83 9.46
CA SER A 353 37.56 8.40 8.05
C SER A 353 37.30 6.91 7.82
N GLY A 354 37.20 6.10 8.88
CA GLY A 354 36.97 4.66 8.80
C GLY A 354 35.52 4.26 8.58
N THR A 355 35.25 2.96 8.46
CA THR A 355 33.90 2.38 8.47
C THR A 355 33.49 2.00 9.90
N GLY A 356 32.18 1.94 10.17
CA GLY A 356 31.73 1.63 11.52
C GLY A 356 30.25 1.31 11.69
N THR A 357 29.90 0.99 12.93
CA THR A 357 28.55 0.74 13.41
C THR A 357 28.27 1.65 14.60
N VAL A 358 27.15 2.34 14.58
CA VAL A 358 26.71 3.28 15.60
C VAL A 358 25.32 2.85 16.05
N VAL A 359 25.15 2.62 17.34
CA VAL A 359 23.87 2.25 17.95
C VAL A 359 23.62 3.21 19.10
N ALA A 360 22.70 4.15 18.94
CA ALA A 360 22.13 4.91 20.03
C ALA A 360 20.76 4.32 20.34
N ALA A 361 20.55 3.88 21.59
CA ALA A 361 19.36 3.13 21.96
C ALA A 361 18.13 4.00 22.27
N GLY A 362 18.31 5.32 22.33
CA GLY A 362 17.25 6.30 22.55
C GLY A 362 17.77 7.70 22.91
N GLY A 363 16.83 8.63 23.13
CA GLY A 363 17.11 10.05 23.33
C GLY A 363 17.47 10.73 22.01
N ASN A 364 17.36 12.06 21.92
CA ASN A 364 17.64 12.76 20.66
C ASN A 364 19.11 12.63 20.29
N ASN A 365 19.48 12.13 19.13
CA ASN A 365 20.86 11.88 18.72
C ASN A 365 21.34 12.88 17.66
N LEU A 366 22.65 13.13 17.63
CA LEU A 366 23.31 13.93 16.60
C LEU A 366 24.42 13.10 15.98
N ILE A 367 24.21 12.59 14.77
CA ILE A 367 25.16 11.73 14.08
C ILE A 367 25.68 12.47 12.84
N SER A 368 26.99 12.70 12.78
CA SER A 368 27.66 13.38 11.66
C SER A 368 28.68 12.46 11.03
N VAL A 369 28.47 12.10 9.75
CA VAL A 369 29.44 11.40 8.90
C VAL A 369 29.97 12.40 7.88
N TYR A 370 31.21 12.83 8.08
CA TYR A 370 31.83 13.89 7.29
C TYR A 370 32.31 13.39 5.90
N PRO A 371 32.54 14.31 4.95
CA PRO A 371 33.18 13.98 3.67
C PRO A 371 34.47 13.18 3.85
N GLY A 372 34.61 12.08 3.10
CA GLY A 372 35.78 11.20 3.16
C GLY A 372 35.72 10.11 4.23
N ALA A 373 34.63 10.04 5.01
CA ALA A 373 34.35 8.90 5.87
C ALA A 373 33.90 7.66 5.07
N GLY A 374 34.22 6.49 5.60
CA GLY A 374 33.73 5.22 5.06
C GLY A 374 32.25 5.00 5.38
N ALA A 375 31.67 3.95 4.79
CA ALA A 375 30.31 3.50 5.07
C ALA A 375 30.05 3.26 6.57
N GLN A 376 28.91 3.76 7.06
CA GLN A 376 28.44 3.55 8.43
C GLN A 376 27.11 2.78 8.45
N ASN A 377 26.95 1.95 9.48
CA ASN A 377 25.66 1.39 9.88
C ASN A 377 25.19 2.13 11.13
N ILE A 378 24.12 2.91 11.03
CA ILE A 378 23.65 3.82 12.07
C ILE A 378 22.26 3.39 12.50
N THR A 379 22.05 3.20 13.80
CA THR A 379 20.74 2.99 14.42
C THR A 379 20.59 3.95 15.60
N THR A 380 19.50 4.73 15.66
CA THR A 380 19.32 5.76 16.72
C THR A 380 18.14 5.53 17.67
N GLY A 381 17.34 4.48 17.45
CA GLY A 381 16.23 4.14 18.35
C GLY A 381 15.18 5.23 18.38
N ASP A 382 14.49 5.43 19.51
CA ASP A 382 13.47 6.46 19.64
C ASP A 382 14.06 7.85 19.98
N GLY A 383 13.53 8.90 19.36
CA GLY A 383 13.89 10.29 19.65
C GLY A 383 13.78 11.20 18.43
N ASP A 384 13.87 12.52 18.63
CA ASP A 384 14.02 13.45 17.51
C ASP A 384 15.51 13.51 17.13
N ASP A 385 15.94 12.66 16.18
CA ASP A 385 17.35 12.55 15.78
C ASP A 385 17.74 13.49 14.64
N THR A 386 19.02 13.84 14.58
CA THR A 386 19.63 14.54 13.46
C THR A 386 20.80 13.72 12.94
N ILE A 387 20.66 13.23 11.71
CA ILE A 387 21.64 12.37 11.05
C ILE A 387 22.09 13.06 9.76
N SER A 388 23.37 13.40 9.67
CA SER A 388 24.00 13.99 8.49
C SER A 388 25.08 13.04 7.97
N ALA A 389 24.73 12.20 7.01
CA ALA A 389 25.65 11.25 6.39
C ALA A 389 26.11 11.72 4.99
N LEU A 390 27.21 12.47 4.94
CA LEU A 390 27.63 13.22 3.73
C LEU A 390 28.61 12.45 2.83
N SER A 391 28.91 11.19 3.14
CA SER A 391 29.82 10.34 2.38
C SER A 391 29.63 8.87 2.72
N GLY A 392 30.18 7.99 1.89
CA GLY A 392 30.03 6.54 2.04
C GLY A 392 28.65 6.02 1.63
N ALA A 393 28.51 4.70 1.53
CA ALA A 393 27.22 4.04 1.33
C ALA A 393 26.70 3.59 2.71
N ASN A 394 25.83 4.38 3.33
CA ASN A 394 25.41 4.19 4.70
C ASN A 394 24.09 3.42 4.78
N THR A 395 23.94 2.64 5.86
CA THR A 395 22.65 2.08 6.25
C THR A 395 22.20 2.80 7.52
N ILE A 396 21.04 3.44 7.48
CA ILE A 396 20.51 4.26 8.58
C ILE A 396 19.16 3.68 9.00
N SER A 397 19.00 3.40 10.28
CA SER A 397 17.73 3.08 10.94
C SER A 397 17.46 4.14 12.00
N ALA A 398 16.64 5.14 11.66
CA ALA A 398 16.42 6.30 12.54
C ALA A 398 15.33 6.08 13.60
N GLY A 399 14.73 4.89 13.64
CA GLY A 399 13.67 4.55 14.60
C GLY A 399 12.46 5.49 14.52
N LEU A 400 11.76 5.66 15.65
CA LEU A 400 10.59 6.53 15.80
C LEU A 400 10.99 7.97 16.14
N GLY A 401 10.09 8.93 15.86
CA GLY A 401 10.25 10.33 16.25
C GLY A 401 10.03 11.27 15.08
N ARG A 402 10.58 12.49 15.16
CA ARG A 402 10.70 13.40 14.01
C ARG A 402 12.18 13.61 13.71
N ASN A 403 12.67 12.80 12.79
CA ASN A 403 14.08 12.76 12.43
C ASN A 403 14.39 13.74 11.29
N LEU A 404 15.56 14.37 11.38
CA LEU A 404 16.18 15.12 10.30
C LEU A 404 17.32 14.28 9.73
N ILE A 405 17.14 13.76 8.52
CA ILE A 405 18.10 12.87 7.88
C ILE A 405 18.58 13.50 6.57
N LEU A 406 19.86 13.80 6.49
CA LEU A 406 20.55 14.23 5.27
C LEU A 406 21.52 13.14 4.86
N VAL A 407 21.35 12.56 3.68
CA VAL A 407 22.31 11.62 3.09
C VAL A 407 22.85 12.19 1.78
N GLN A 408 24.16 12.08 1.55
CA GLN A 408 24.80 12.51 0.30
C GLN A 408 25.84 11.50 -0.17
N GLY A 409 25.97 11.36 -1.49
CA GLY A 409 26.87 10.42 -2.14
C GLY A 409 26.55 8.96 -1.81
N GLY A 410 27.16 8.02 -2.55
CA GLY A 410 26.94 6.59 -2.33
C GLY A 410 25.49 6.12 -2.56
N ASN A 411 25.27 4.84 -2.29
CA ASN A 411 23.94 4.22 -2.32
C ASN A 411 23.49 4.01 -0.87
N ASN A 412 22.81 5.00 -0.29
CA ASN A 412 22.38 4.94 1.10
C ASN A 412 21.06 4.18 1.23
N ILE A 413 20.91 3.43 2.32
CA ILE A 413 19.64 2.82 2.74
C ILE A 413 19.17 3.58 3.97
N VAL A 414 17.98 4.17 3.91
CA VAL A 414 17.37 4.89 5.03
C VAL A 414 16.07 4.19 5.39
N ASN A 415 16.03 3.59 6.57
CA ASN A 415 14.82 3.10 7.22
C ASN A 415 14.45 4.10 8.32
N SER A 416 13.30 4.74 8.20
CA SER A 416 12.89 5.77 9.15
C SER A 416 11.41 5.63 9.44
N ALA A 417 11.02 5.76 10.69
CA ALA A 417 9.63 5.69 11.09
C ALA A 417 9.15 7.00 11.74
N GLY A 418 8.06 7.57 11.23
CA GLY A 418 7.50 8.81 11.78
C GLY A 418 7.42 9.99 10.81
N ASN A 419 7.23 11.19 11.37
CA ASN A 419 7.07 12.42 10.60
C ASN A 419 8.43 13.06 10.33
N ASP A 420 9.20 12.40 9.46
CA ASP A 420 10.59 12.72 9.23
C ASP A 420 10.81 13.68 8.07
N LEU A 421 11.92 14.43 8.12
CA LEU A 421 12.45 15.19 7.00
C LEU A 421 13.70 14.47 6.48
N ILE A 422 13.59 13.89 5.29
CA ILE A 422 14.67 13.14 4.64
C ILE A 422 15.11 13.90 3.39
N SER A 423 16.40 14.21 3.28
CA SER A 423 16.99 14.89 2.13
C SER A 423 18.13 14.06 1.56
N ALA A 424 18.06 13.76 0.25
CA ALA A 424 19.09 13.08 -0.52
C ALA A 424 19.34 13.84 -1.84
N PRO A 425 20.16 14.89 -1.83
CA PRO A 425 20.38 15.74 -3.01
C PRO A 425 21.19 15.06 -4.13
N ASP A 426 21.89 13.98 -3.84
CA ASP A 426 22.62 13.16 -4.82
C ASP A 426 22.71 11.68 -4.37
N GLY A 427 23.33 10.84 -5.20
CA GLY A 427 23.46 9.39 -4.97
C GLY A 427 22.22 8.60 -5.43
N ASN A 428 22.21 7.29 -5.15
CA ASN A 428 21.05 6.44 -5.47
C ASN A 428 20.47 5.87 -4.15
N PRO A 429 19.67 6.66 -3.42
CA PRO A 429 19.17 6.25 -2.12
C PRO A 429 18.00 5.27 -2.24
N THR A 430 17.95 4.30 -1.33
CA THR A 430 16.75 3.52 -1.01
C THR A 430 16.18 4.05 0.29
N ILE A 431 15.01 4.66 0.24
CA ILE A 431 14.34 5.25 1.40
C ILE A 431 13.07 4.44 1.69
N ASN A 432 13.08 3.75 2.83
CA ASN A 432 11.91 3.11 3.41
C ASN A 432 11.40 4.03 4.53
N ALA A 433 10.51 4.94 4.16
CA ALA A 433 9.84 5.82 5.11
C ALA A 433 8.55 5.12 5.55
N LEU A 434 8.55 4.62 6.78
CA LEU A 434 7.49 3.79 7.34
C LEU A 434 6.65 4.65 8.27
N LEU A 435 5.33 4.47 8.25
CA LEU A 435 4.40 5.16 9.15
C LEU A 435 4.32 6.70 8.93
N SER A 436 3.14 7.27 9.14
CA SER A 436 2.91 8.73 9.19
C SER A 436 3.24 9.51 7.89
N ALA A 437 3.50 10.82 7.96
CA ALA A 437 3.56 11.73 6.82
C ALA A 437 4.96 12.37 6.66
N PRO A 438 5.94 11.65 6.11
CA PRO A 438 7.29 12.17 5.92
C PRO A 438 7.34 13.20 4.80
N THR A 439 8.35 14.08 4.87
CA THR A 439 8.75 14.97 3.79
C THR A 439 10.09 14.51 3.23
N ILE A 440 10.14 14.18 1.94
CA ILE A 440 11.33 13.63 1.28
C ILE A 440 11.74 14.56 0.13
N PHE A 441 12.97 15.07 0.18
CA PHE A 441 13.59 15.84 -0.90
C PHE A 441 14.68 15.02 -1.57
N LEU A 442 14.56 14.81 -2.88
CA LEU A 442 15.55 14.16 -3.71
C LEU A 442 16.12 15.14 -4.72
N GLY A 443 17.41 15.06 -4.98
CA GLY A 443 18.05 15.86 -6.02
C GLY A 443 18.33 15.04 -7.28
N SER A 444 19.60 14.67 -7.47
CA SER A 444 20.10 13.89 -8.59
C SER A 444 20.31 12.42 -8.21
N GLY A 445 20.39 11.54 -9.21
CA GLY A 445 20.51 10.08 -9.04
C GLY A 445 19.19 9.33 -8.87
N ASN A 446 19.23 8.01 -9.07
CA ASN A 446 18.04 7.17 -9.13
C ASN A 446 17.62 6.73 -7.74
N ALA A 447 16.51 7.26 -7.24
CA ALA A 447 16.00 6.92 -5.91
C ALA A 447 14.94 5.81 -5.97
N GLN A 448 14.92 4.96 -4.95
CA GLN A 448 13.82 4.06 -4.64
C GLN A 448 13.17 4.50 -3.34
N ILE A 449 11.88 4.83 -3.38
CA ILE A 449 11.11 5.19 -2.20
C ILE A 449 10.01 4.17 -1.98
N ASN A 450 10.03 3.52 -0.82
CA ASN A 450 8.90 2.76 -0.31
C ASN A 450 8.31 3.56 0.85
N ASN A 451 7.15 4.14 0.61
CA ASN A 451 6.41 4.83 1.65
C ASN A 451 5.15 4.03 1.96
N SER A 452 5.05 3.45 3.14
CA SER A 452 4.02 2.44 3.39
C SER A 452 2.68 3.00 3.86
N HIS A 453 2.63 4.20 4.46
CA HIS A 453 1.42 4.74 5.12
C HIS A 453 1.44 6.29 5.20
N GLY A 454 0.27 6.91 5.45
CA GLY A 454 0.10 8.35 5.70
C GLY A 454 0.09 9.24 4.45
N ASN A 455 0.29 10.55 4.63
CA ASN A 455 0.16 11.55 3.56
C ASN A 455 1.51 12.19 3.24
N PRO A 456 2.42 11.49 2.54
CA PRO A 456 3.76 12.00 2.34
C PRO A 456 3.81 13.16 1.36
N THR A 457 4.84 13.99 1.54
CA THR A 457 5.28 14.94 0.52
C THR A 457 6.62 14.46 -0.03
N VAL A 458 6.65 14.13 -1.31
CA VAL A 458 7.89 13.74 -1.99
C VAL A 458 8.19 14.74 -3.10
N VAL A 459 9.39 15.32 -3.08
CA VAL A 459 9.89 16.22 -4.10
C VAL A 459 11.08 15.57 -4.79
N VAL A 460 10.94 15.28 -6.08
CA VAL A 460 12.00 14.71 -6.91
C VAL A 460 12.60 15.80 -7.79
N GLY A 461 13.92 15.95 -7.74
CA GLY A 461 14.68 16.89 -8.56
C GLY A 461 14.83 16.46 -10.03
N SER A 462 16.07 16.38 -10.50
CA SER A 462 16.39 16.24 -11.93
C SER A 462 16.54 14.79 -12.42
N ALA A 463 16.61 13.83 -11.52
CA ALA A 463 16.83 12.42 -11.86
C ALA A 463 15.57 11.57 -11.73
N ALA A 464 15.62 10.37 -12.31
CA ALA A 464 14.47 9.48 -12.30
C ALA A 464 14.25 8.86 -10.92
N ALA A 465 13.00 8.74 -10.46
CA ALA A 465 12.68 8.07 -9.20
C ALA A 465 11.67 6.93 -9.42
N THR A 466 11.83 5.86 -8.63
CA THR A 466 10.77 4.84 -8.46
C THR A 466 10.16 5.02 -7.09
N ILE A 467 8.86 5.30 -7.05
CA ILE A 467 8.14 5.68 -5.84
C ILE A 467 6.95 4.76 -5.70
N ALA A 468 6.89 4.04 -4.59
CA ALA A 468 5.69 3.33 -4.15
C ALA A 468 5.10 4.11 -2.97
N SER A 469 3.94 4.76 -3.19
CA SER A 469 3.17 5.45 -2.15
C SER A 469 2.01 4.58 -1.66
N GLY A 470 2.09 4.21 -0.39
CA GLY A 470 1.16 3.40 0.37
C GLY A 470 -0.01 4.16 0.99
N GLY A 471 -0.08 5.49 0.86
CA GLY A 471 -1.10 6.34 1.48
C GLY A 471 -1.49 7.54 0.59
N MET A 472 -2.30 8.48 1.09
CA MET A 472 -2.81 9.64 0.33
C MET A 472 -1.78 10.80 0.31
N GLY A 473 -0.84 10.78 -0.61
CA GLY A 473 0.28 11.71 -0.69
C GLY A 473 0.21 12.78 -1.78
N GLN A 474 1.15 13.70 -1.68
CA GLN A 474 1.52 14.65 -2.72
C GLN A 474 2.91 14.29 -3.25
N LEU A 475 2.99 14.10 -4.56
CA LEU A 475 4.23 13.82 -5.26
C LEU A 475 4.50 14.92 -6.29
N TRP A 476 5.58 15.65 -6.07
CA TRP A 476 6.12 16.62 -7.02
C TRP A 476 7.36 16.05 -7.71
N MET A 477 7.30 15.85 -9.01
CA MET A 477 8.45 15.48 -9.84
C MET A 477 8.82 16.69 -10.70
N GLN A 478 10.03 17.23 -10.54
CA GLN A 478 10.48 18.39 -11.31
C GLN A 478 10.95 17.99 -12.71
N ALA A 479 12.27 17.89 -12.95
CA ALA A 479 12.81 17.60 -14.28
C ALA A 479 13.03 16.10 -14.53
N GLY A 480 13.09 15.30 -13.46
CA GLY A 480 13.25 13.85 -13.51
C GLY A 480 12.00 13.10 -14.00
N GLY A 481 12.21 12.03 -14.76
CA GLY A 481 11.15 11.06 -15.07
C GLY A 481 10.91 10.09 -13.90
N GLY A 482 10.14 9.02 -14.11
CA GLY A 482 10.06 7.97 -13.09
C GLY A 482 8.82 7.08 -13.14
N TYR A 483 8.74 6.21 -12.14
CA TYR A 483 7.62 5.30 -11.91
C TYR A 483 6.98 5.62 -10.57
N VAL A 484 5.66 5.80 -10.58
CA VAL A 484 4.85 6.08 -9.40
C VAL A 484 3.81 4.96 -9.27
N TYR A 485 3.80 4.29 -8.14
CA TYR A 485 2.75 3.34 -7.76
C TYR A 485 1.93 3.97 -6.64
N SER A 486 0.75 4.50 -6.96
CA SER A 486 -0.20 5.02 -5.97
C SER A 486 -1.17 3.93 -5.53
N THR A 487 -1.27 3.70 -4.22
CA THR A 487 -2.21 2.70 -3.68
C THR A 487 -3.55 3.30 -3.27
N TYR A 488 -3.57 4.57 -2.88
CA TYR A 488 -4.75 5.37 -2.51
C TYR A 488 -4.84 6.65 -3.37
N ALA A 489 -5.79 7.53 -3.07
CA ALA A 489 -5.97 8.79 -3.76
C ALA A 489 -4.73 9.69 -3.62
N ASP A 490 -4.00 9.88 -4.71
CA ASP A 490 -2.75 10.63 -4.76
C ASP A 490 -2.84 11.88 -5.65
N THR A 491 -2.05 12.91 -5.33
CA THR A 491 -1.76 14.02 -6.25
C THR A 491 -0.36 13.87 -6.82
N VAL A 492 -0.25 13.66 -8.13
CA VAL A 492 1.03 13.56 -8.84
C VAL A 492 1.17 14.77 -9.77
N ILE A 493 2.19 15.59 -9.54
CA ILE A 493 2.54 16.72 -10.39
C ILE A 493 3.92 16.44 -10.97
N ALA A 494 3.96 16.03 -12.24
CA ALA A 494 5.16 15.83 -13.01
C ALA A 494 5.56 17.11 -13.76
N GLY A 495 6.86 17.26 -14.01
CA GLY A 495 7.42 18.34 -14.81
C GLY A 495 7.84 17.85 -16.19
N SER A 496 9.12 17.95 -16.55
CA SER A 496 9.56 17.75 -17.93
C SER A 496 9.96 16.33 -18.31
N GLY A 497 10.22 15.46 -17.31
CA GLY A 497 10.63 14.07 -17.52
C GLY A 497 9.48 13.15 -17.93
N ALA A 498 9.80 11.99 -18.52
CA ALA A 498 8.79 10.97 -18.82
C ALA A 498 8.34 10.24 -17.54
N VAL A 499 7.04 10.18 -17.28
CA VAL A 499 6.50 9.61 -16.04
C VAL A 499 5.53 8.47 -16.35
N THR A 500 5.67 7.38 -15.62
CA THR A 500 4.68 6.30 -15.56
C THR A 500 4.00 6.32 -14.20
N VAL A 501 2.68 6.44 -14.16
CA VAL A 501 1.87 6.41 -12.94
C VAL A 501 0.94 5.22 -13.02
N ASN A 502 0.98 4.36 -12.01
CA ASN A 502 0.07 3.24 -11.84
C ASN A 502 -0.72 3.45 -10.55
N ALA A 503 -1.97 3.87 -10.70
CA ALA A 503 -2.90 4.04 -9.61
C ALA A 503 -3.67 2.75 -9.32
N ALA A 504 -3.81 2.39 -8.04
CA ALA A 504 -4.51 1.19 -7.62
C ALA A 504 -5.95 1.49 -7.15
N THR A 505 -6.12 2.32 -6.13
CA THR A 505 -7.43 2.71 -5.60
C THR A 505 -7.48 4.20 -5.29
N GLY A 506 -8.68 4.79 -5.27
CA GLY A 506 -8.89 6.20 -4.95
C GLY A 506 -8.98 7.12 -6.17
N ASN A 507 -9.32 8.39 -5.90
CA ASN A 507 -9.46 9.42 -6.94
C ASN A 507 -8.13 10.17 -7.07
N ASP A 508 -7.31 9.81 -8.04
CA ASP A 508 -6.01 10.47 -8.25
C ASP A 508 -6.15 11.78 -9.02
N PHE A 509 -5.27 12.74 -8.74
CA PHE A 509 -5.07 13.91 -9.57
C PHE A 509 -3.66 13.87 -10.18
N VAL A 510 -3.55 13.73 -11.50
CA VAL A 510 -2.27 13.65 -12.21
C VAL A 510 -2.11 14.82 -13.16
N PHE A 511 -1.04 15.60 -13.01
CA PHE A 511 -0.60 16.61 -13.96
C PHE A 511 0.74 16.20 -14.56
N ALA A 512 0.78 15.93 -15.87
CA ALA A 512 1.96 15.35 -16.54
C ALA A 512 3.10 16.33 -16.80
N GLY A 513 2.87 17.64 -16.70
CA GLY A 513 3.84 18.65 -17.12
C GLY A 513 4.08 18.62 -18.63
N SER A 514 5.33 18.69 -19.09
CA SER A 514 5.68 18.72 -20.52
C SER A 514 6.22 17.41 -21.07
N GLY A 515 6.59 16.46 -20.20
CA GLY A 515 7.13 15.16 -20.60
C GLY A 515 6.06 14.12 -20.95
N PRO A 516 6.40 13.01 -21.61
CA PRO A 516 5.46 11.92 -21.88
C PRO A 516 4.86 11.33 -20.60
N LEU A 517 3.56 10.98 -20.62
CA LEU A 517 2.86 10.31 -19.51
C LEU A 517 2.39 8.92 -19.96
N ASN A 518 2.70 7.90 -19.17
CA ASN A 518 2.00 6.62 -19.18
C ASN A 518 1.16 6.51 -17.90
N PHE A 519 -0.15 6.61 -17.98
CA PHE A 519 -1.02 6.48 -16.82
C PHE A 519 -1.83 5.19 -16.90
N SER A 520 -1.71 4.36 -15.86
CA SER A 520 -2.59 3.23 -15.59
C SER A 520 -3.54 3.60 -14.46
N GLY A 521 -4.81 3.75 -14.78
CA GLY A 521 -5.85 4.03 -13.77
C GLY A 521 -6.27 2.78 -13.02
N GLY A 522 -6.55 2.94 -11.73
CA GLY A 522 -7.09 1.90 -10.84
C GLY A 522 -8.59 2.03 -10.62
N THR A 523 -9.04 1.68 -9.42
CA THR A 523 -10.42 1.92 -8.97
C THR A 523 -10.57 3.35 -8.45
N GLY A 524 -11.56 4.10 -8.94
CA GLY A 524 -11.81 5.49 -8.55
C GLY A 524 -11.87 6.46 -9.72
N ALA A 525 -12.42 7.65 -9.48
CA ALA A 525 -12.57 8.71 -10.46
C ALA A 525 -11.33 9.62 -10.46
N SER A 526 -10.29 9.21 -11.20
CA SER A 526 -9.07 10.02 -11.34
C SER A 526 -9.27 11.18 -12.34
N THR A 527 -8.61 12.31 -12.09
CA THR A 527 -8.47 13.43 -13.02
C THR A 527 -7.05 13.45 -13.57
N VAL A 528 -6.90 13.40 -14.90
CA VAL A 528 -5.59 13.41 -15.55
C VAL A 528 -5.49 14.56 -16.53
N LEU A 529 -4.48 15.40 -16.31
CA LEU A 529 -4.08 16.51 -17.16
C LEU A 529 -2.83 16.12 -17.95
N GLY A 530 -3.02 15.81 -19.23
CA GLY A 530 -1.99 15.29 -20.12
C GLY A 530 -0.89 16.31 -20.47
N ALA A 531 0.21 15.80 -21.05
CA ALA A 531 1.43 16.55 -21.29
C ALA A 531 1.25 17.75 -22.25
N ALA A 532 1.90 18.87 -21.96
CA ALA A 532 1.82 20.08 -22.79
C ALA A 532 2.56 19.98 -24.14
N ASN A 533 3.46 19.02 -24.33
CA ASN A 533 4.21 18.81 -25.59
C ASN A 533 4.56 17.32 -25.85
N GLY A 534 4.11 16.41 -24.98
CA GLY A 534 4.48 15.00 -24.99
C GLY A 534 3.36 14.09 -25.50
N ARG A 535 3.69 12.82 -25.75
CA ARG A 535 2.68 11.77 -25.96
C ARG A 535 2.12 11.35 -24.60
N ALA A 536 0.80 11.28 -24.49
CA ALA A 536 0.14 10.69 -23.32
C ALA A 536 -0.49 9.34 -23.72
N ASN A 537 -0.10 8.27 -23.04
CA ASN A 537 -0.71 6.95 -23.16
C ASN A 537 -1.46 6.65 -21.86
N LEU A 538 -2.78 6.54 -21.94
CA LEU A 538 -3.63 6.35 -20.78
C LEU A 538 -4.40 5.04 -20.94
N SER A 539 -4.10 4.05 -20.11
CA SER A 539 -4.79 2.77 -20.07
C SER A 539 -5.51 2.60 -18.73
N GLY A 540 -6.72 2.02 -18.70
CA GLY A 540 -7.25 1.47 -17.46
C GLY A 540 -6.60 0.11 -17.16
N GLY A 541 -6.13 -0.12 -15.94
CA GLY A 541 -5.76 -1.47 -15.49
C GLY A 541 -6.95 -2.45 -15.59
N THR A 542 -6.70 -3.75 -15.46
CA THR A 542 -7.66 -4.86 -15.65
C THR A 542 -8.81 -4.91 -14.61
N ILE A 543 -9.12 -3.81 -13.96
CA ILE A 543 -10.15 -3.68 -12.93
C ILE A 543 -11.04 -2.52 -13.38
N PRO A 544 -12.37 -2.68 -13.44
CA PRO A 544 -13.26 -1.70 -14.05
C PRO A 544 -12.97 -0.30 -13.51
N LEU A 545 -12.96 0.71 -14.40
CA LEU A 545 -13.18 2.10 -14.00
C LEU A 545 -14.60 2.15 -13.40
N GLY A 546 -14.69 1.74 -12.15
CA GLY A 546 -15.89 1.31 -11.46
C GLY A 546 -16.49 2.44 -10.65
N SER A 547 -16.66 3.62 -11.25
CA SER A 547 -17.54 4.67 -10.75
C SER A 547 -17.46 5.87 -11.70
N SER A 548 -18.62 6.37 -12.12
CA SER A 548 -18.81 7.58 -12.92
C SER A 548 -17.78 8.69 -12.63
N GLY A 549 -17.15 9.27 -13.67
CA GLY A 549 -16.56 10.61 -13.55
C GLY A 549 -15.04 10.76 -13.74
N THR A 550 -14.33 9.79 -14.33
CA THR A 550 -12.93 10.03 -14.74
C THR A 550 -12.92 11.14 -15.81
N VAL A 551 -12.27 12.26 -15.48
CA VAL A 551 -12.09 13.41 -16.39
C VAL A 551 -10.65 13.44 -16.87
N ILE A 552 -10.47 13.36 -18.18
CA ILE A 552 -9.17 13.43 -18.82
C ILE A 552 -9.16 14.65 -19.72
N ALA A 553 -8.35 15.63 -19.35
CA ALA A 553 -8.17 16.87 -20.11
C ALA A 553 -6.74 16.91 -20.68
N ILE A 554 -6.63 17.01 -21.99
CA ILE A 554 -5.36 16.91 -22.73
C ILE A 554 -5.05 18.28 -23.31
N ALA A 555 -3.89 18.84 -22.96
CA ALA A 555 -3.51 20.17 -23.41
C ALA A 555 -3.02 20.17 -24.87
N TYR A 556 -2.07 19.29 -25.25
CA TYR A 556 -1.45 19.25 -26.59
C TYR A 556 -0.85 17.86 -26.92
N GLY A 557 -0.61 17.54 -28.21
CA GLY A 557 0.05 16.30 -28.65
C GLY A 557 -0.87 15.14 -29.06
N THR A 558 -0.31 13.98 -29.42
CA THR A 558 -1.09 12.77 -29.75
C THR A 558 -1.37 11.96 -28.48
N THR A 559 -2.63 11.57 -28.27
CA THR A 559 -3.04 10.77 -27.12
C THR A 559 -3.69 9.47 -27.53
N THR A 560 -3.41 8.40 -26.79
CA THR A 560 -4.12 7.12 -26.93
C THR A 560 -4.79 6.77 -25.60
N PHE A 561 -6.08 6.42 -25.66
CA PHE A 561 -6.89 6.11 -24.49
C PHE A 561 -7.63 4.79 -24.65
N HIS A 562 -7.53 3.93 -23.63
CA HIS A 562 -8.16 2.61 -23.57
C HIS A 562 -8.95 2.44 -22.24
N PRO A 563 -10.20 2.94 -22.14
CA PRO A 563 -11.03 2.70 -20.97
C PRO A 563 -11.54 1.26 -21.01
N GLN A 564 -11.34 0.50 -19.93
CA GLN A 564 -11.82 -0.89 -19.82
C GLN A 564 -13.29 -0.99 -19.37
N GLY A 565 -13.81 0.07 -18.70
CA GLY A 565 -15.11 0.13 -18.01
C GLY A 565 -15.65 1.57 -17.84
N GLY A 566 -16.91 1.76 -17.45
CA GLY A 566 -17.43 3.03 -16.89
C GLY A 566 -17.67 4.21 -17.87
N SER A 567 -18.08 5.36 -17.35
CA SER A 567 -18.25 6.62 -18.12
C SER A 567 -17.01 7.51 -18.01
N ALA A 568 -16.37 7.82 -19.14
CA ALA A 568 -15.21 8.73 -19.20
C ALA A 568 -15.51 10.00 -19.98
N THR A 569 -15.02 11.15 -19.50
CA THR A 569 -14.99 12.40 -20.27
C THR A 569 -13.56 12.67 -20.72
N ILE A 570 -13.37 12.82 -22.03
CA ILE A 570 -12.09 13.10 -22.66
C ILE A 570 -12.25 14.41 -23.41
N ALA A 571 -11.39 15.37 -23.10
CA ALA A 571 -11.33 16.63 -23.82
C ALA A 571 -9.90 16.90 -24.28
N ALA A 572 -9.67 16.88 -25.60
CA ALA A 572 -8.42 17.36 -26.17
C ALA A 572 -8.54 18.82 -26.62
N PHE A 573 -7.74 19.68 -25.99
CA PHE A 573 -7.64 21.10 -26.32
C PHE A 573 -6.59 21.37 -27.42
N GLY A 574 -5.82 20.35 -27.82
CA GLY A 574 -4.81 20.40 -28.86
C GLY A 574 -4.49 19.00 -29.41
N GLY A 575 -3.77 18.94 -30.55
CA GLY A 575 -3.31 17.68 -31.14
C GLY A 575 -4.44 16.75 -31.64
N SER A 576 -4.15 15.43 -31.68
CA SER A 576 -5.07 14.39 -32.14
C SER A 576 -5.27 13.32 -31.07
N VAL A 577 -6.45 12.70 -31.04
CA VAL A 577 -6.83 11.71 -30.03
C VAL A 577 -7.24 10.40 -30.68
N THR A 578 -6.71 9.30 -30.15
CA THR A 578 -7.21 7.94 -30.38
C THR A 578 -7.91 7.42 -29.14
N VAL A 579 -9.21 7.17 -29.21
CA VAL A 579 -10.02 6.53 -28.16
C VAL A 579 -10.47 5.16 -28.64
N THR A 580 -10.09 4.11 -27.93
CA THR A 580 -10.60 2.75 -28.15
C THR A 580 -11.34 2.29 -26.90
N ALA A 581 -12.64 2.56 -26.83
CA ALA A 581 -13.43 2.24 -25.65
C ALA A 581 -13.73 0.74 -25.48
N GLY A 582 -13.64 0.27 -24.23
CA GLY A 582 -14.08 -1.04 -23.76
C GLY A 582 -15.58 -1.06 -23.45
N GLN A 583 -15.99 -1.61 -22.30
CA GLN A 583 -17.41 -1.65 -21.90
C GLN A 583 -17.79 -0.34 -21.19
N GLY A 584 -18.56 0.57 -21.80
CA GLY A 584 -18.95 1.81 -21.11
C GLY A 584 -19.33 2.98 -22.01
N SER A 585 -19.87 4.04 -21.41
CA SER A 585 -20.26 5.29 -22.09
C SER A 585 -19.16 6.35 -22.02
N GLY A 586 -19.37 7.51 -22.63
CA GLY A 586 -18.43 8.63 -22.45
C GLY A 586 -18.73 9.84 -23.32
N VAL A 587 -17.98 10.91 -23.09
CA VAL A 587 -17.97 12.10 -23.95
C VAL A 587 -16.54 12.29 -24.43
N TYR A 588 -16.32 12.22 -25.73
CA TYR A 588 -15.02 12.31 -26.37
C TYR A 588 -15.00 13.55 -27.26
N LEU A 589 -14.14 14.51 -26.93
CA LEU A 589 -13.93 15.72 -27.72
C LEU A 589 -12.55 15.62 -28.39
N GLY A 590 -12.55 15.59 -29.71
CA GLY A 590 -11.36 15.52 -30.55
C GLY A 590 -10.58 16.80 -30.52
N GLY A 591 -9.26 16.67 -30.66
CA GLY A 591 -8.38 17.82 -30.72
C GLY A 591 -8.48 18.53 -32.07
N PRO A 592 -8.24 19.85 -32.10
CA PRO A 592 -8.41 20.68 -33.30
C PRO A 592 -7.41 20.37 -34.43
N ALA A 593 -6.39 19.55 -34.20
CA ALA A 593 -5.44 19.16 -35.25
C ALA A 593 -6.01 18.11 -36.22
N GLY A 594 -7.20 17.58 -35.94
CA GLY A 594 -7.84 16.55 -36.75
C GLY A 594 -7.19 15.17 -36.60
N ASN A 595 -7.48 14.25 -37.51
CA ASN A 595 -7.06 12.84 -37.50
C ASN A 595 -7.36 12.14 -36.16
N ASN A 596 -8.43 12.55 -35.48
CA ASN A 596 -8.90 11.88 -34.29
C ASN A 596 -9.53 10.55 -34.68
N LEU A 597 -9.28 9.48 -33.92
CA LEU A 597 -9.93 8.19 -34.07
C LEU A 597 -10.70 7.89 -32.79
N MET A 598 -12.02 7.96 -32.80
CA MET A 598 -12.85 7.69 -31.63
C MET A 598 -13.73 6.48 -31.88
N MET A 599 -13.72 5.55 -30.94
CA MET A 599 -14.58 4.37 -30.96
C MET A 599 -15.50 4.39 -29.75
N GLY A 600 -16.80 4.29 -29.99
CA GLY A 600 -17.82 4.09 -28.96
C GLY A 600 -17.60 2.79 -28.18
N GLY A 601 -18.20 2.73 -27.00
CA GLY A 601 -18.09 1.57 -26.13
C GLY A 601 -18.86 0.36 -26.63
N LEU A 602 -18.55 -0.80 -26.04
CA LEU A 602 -19.28 -2.04 -26.25
C LEU A 602 -20.53 -2.10 -25.35
N GLY A 603 -21.47 -2.99 -25.69
CA GLY A 603 -22.71 -3.21 -24.93
C GLY A 603 -23.81 -2.21 -25.27
N ALA A 604 -24.68 -1.90 -24.29
CA ALA A 604 -25.81 -0.97 -24.43
C ALA A 604 -25.46 0.48 -23.99
N SER A 605 -24.18 0.77 -23.78
CA SER A 605 -23.69 2.07 -23.31
C SER A 605 -23.66 3.08 -24.45
N HIS A 606 -23.88 4.36 -24.17
CA HIS A 606 -23.97 5.43 -25.18
C HIS A 606 -22.76 6.36 -25.09
N ALA A 607 -22.02 6.54 -26.18
CA ALA A 607 -20.93 7.50 -26.28
C ALA A 607 -21.35 8.74 -27.08
N THR A 608 -20.87 9.91 -26.66
CA THR A 608 -20.92 11.15 -27.44
C THR A 608 -19.53 11.44 -27.96
N MET A 609 -19.37 11.50 -29.27
CA MET A 609 -18.10 11.72 -29.96
C MET A 609 -18.21 12.99 -30.78
N ILE A 610 -17.28 13.93 -30.59
CA ILE A 610 -17.26 15.20 -31.30
C ILE A 610 -15.87 15.37 -31.92
N GLY A 611 -15.80 15.45 -33.25
CA GLY A 611 -14.56 15.74 -33.97
C GLY A 611 -14.06 17.18 -33.72
N GLY A 612 -12.79 17.41 -34.00
CA GLY A 612 -12.12 18.71 -33.85
C GLY A 612 -11.50 19.25 -35.15
N GLY A 613 -11.26 18.43 -36.17
CA GLY A 613 -10.53 18.86 -37.37
C GLY A 613 -10.64 17.90 -38.57
N ASP A 614 -9.80 18.12 -39.59
CA ASP A 614 -9.74 17.30 -40.80
C ASP A 614 -9.28 15.85 -40.51
N GLY A 615 -9.89 14.87 -41.18
CA GLY A 615 -9.49 13.47 -41.12
C GLY A 615 -10.03 12.68 -39.92
N ASP A 616 -10.96 13.27 -39.16
CA ASP A 616 -11.53 12.61 -37.98
C ASP A 616 -12.36 11.38 -38.35
N GLN A 617 -12.27 10.33 -37.53
CA GLN A 617 -13.02 9.09 -37.64
C GLN A 617 -13.76 8.83 -36.32
N LEU A 618 -15.09 8.90 -36.36
CA LEU A 618 -15.98 8.67 -35.22
C LEU A 618 -16.77 7.40 -35.49
N ASN A 619 -16.57 6.36 -34.68
CA ASN A 619 -17.07 5.02 -34.94
C ASN A 619 -17.96 4.54 -33.79
N ALA A 620 -19.27 4.50 -34.00
CA ALA A 620 -20.23 3.88 -33.10
C ALA A 620 -20.12 2.35 -33.12
N ARG A 621 -20.45 1.69 -32.00
CA ARG A 621 -20.32 0.23 -31.86
C ARG A 621 -21.46 -0.39 -31.07
N ALA A 622 -21.68 -1.70 -31.30
CA ALA A 622 -22.57 -2.55 -30.51
C ALA A 622 -24.03 -2.06 -30.44
N MET A 623 -24.67 -2.10 -29.27
CA MET A 623 -26.10 -1.80 -29.10
C MET A 623 -26.36 -0.37 -28.59
N GLY A 624 -25.30 0.40 -28.32
CA GLY A 624 -25.38 1.78 -27.84
C GLY A 624 -25.95 2.73 -28.89
N GLY A 625 -26.87 3.62 -28.49
CA GLY A 625 -27.33 4.73 -29.34
C GLY A 625 -26.34 5.90 -29.32
N ASP A 626 -25.20 5.75 -29.99
CA ASP A 626 -24.12 6.72 -29.91
C ASP A 626 -24.46 8.04 -30.62
N VAL A 627 -23.89 9.15 -30.13
CA VAL A 627 -23.93 10.46 -30.77
C VAL A 627 -22.58 10.74 -31.41
N MET A 628 -22.58 11.06 -32.70
CA MET A 628 -21.39 11.44 -33.46
C MET A 628 -21.61 12.81 -34.09
N GLN A 629 -20.69 13.74 -33.84
CA GLN A 629 -20.72 15.08 -34.41
C GLN A 629 -19.40 15.39 -35.10
N ALA A 630 -19.45 15.74 -36.38
CA ALA A 630 -18.29 16.27 -37.08
C ALA A 630 -17.91 17.66 -36.53
N GLY A 631 -16.60 17.91 -36.44
CA GLY A 631 -16.04 19.24 -36.20
C GLY A 631 -15.87 20.02 -37.51
N PRO A 632 -15.06 21.10 -37.51
CA PRO A 632 -14.52 21.70 -38.73
C PRO A 632 -13.73 20.69 -39.55
N GLY A 633 -13.82 20.77 -40.88
CA GLY A 633 -13.07 19.89 -41.77
C GLY A 633 -13.82 18.63 -42.18
N ALA A 634 -13.15 17.75 -42.94
CA ALA A 634 -13.74 16.50 -43.42
C ALA A 634 -13.62 15.39 -42.37
N ALA A 635 -14.74 14.77 -41.98
CA ALA A 635 -14.79 13.64 -41.06
C ALA A 635 -15.53 12.42 -41.63
N THR A 636 -15.23 11.24 -41.09
CA THR A 636 -15.99 10.01 -41.30
C THR A 636 -16.71 9.65 -40.01
N LEU A 637 -18.03 9.58 -40.07
CA LEU A 637 -18.89 9.12 -38.98
C LEU A 637 -19.46 7.76 -39.39
N SER A 638 -19.23 6.72 -38.60
CA SER A 638 -19.58 5.35 -38.96
C SER A 638 -20.31 4.64 -37.83
N ALA A 639 -21.45 4.05 -38.14
CA ALA A 639 -22.15 3.07 -37.32
C ALA A 639 -22.17 1.69 -37.98
N LEU A 640 -21.23 1.40 -38.89
CA LEU A 640 -21.10 0.08 -39.49
C LEU A 640 -20.85 -0.97 -38.39
N GLY A 641 -21.76 -1.95 -38.28
CA GLY A 641 -21.72 -2.96 -37.22
C GLY A 641 -22.36 -2.53 -35.89
N SER A 642 -22.98 -1.35 -35.82
CA SER A 642 -23.88 -0.96 -34.72
C SER A 642 -25.33 -1.36 -35.01
N TRP A 643 -26.01 -1.82 -33.96
CA TRP A 643 -27.45 -2.10 -33.92
C TRP A 643 -28.22 -1.04 -33.12
N GLY A 644 -27.52 -0.10 -32.47
CA GLY A 644 -28.13 0.98 -31.69
C GLY A 644 -28.75 2.07 -32.55
N ALA A 645 -29.60 2.90 -31.97
CA ALA A 645 -30.18 4.07 -32.63
C ALA A 645 -29.22 5.27 -32.51
N ASN A 646 -28.36 5.45 -33.49
CA ASN A 646 -27.28 6.43 -33.43
C ASN A 646 -27.73 7.80 -33.96
N LYS A 647 -27.07 8.87 -33.53
CA LYS A 647 -27.30 10.23 -34.02
C LYS A 647 -26.05 10.77 -34.70
N PHE A 648 -26.21 11.26 -35.91
CA PHE A 648 -25.17 11.85 -36.73
C PHE A 648 -25.43 13.34 -36.89
N TYR A 649 -24.45 14.16 -36.55
CA TYR A 649 -24.46 15.60 -36.78
C TYR A 649 -23.33 15.96 -37.73
N GLY A 650 -23.69 16.39 -38.93
CA GLY A 650 -22.73 16.62 -40.01
C GLY A 650 -21.91 17.88 -39.90
N GLY A 651 -22.31 18.86 -39.09
CA GLY A 651 -21.53 20.09 -38.89
C GLY A 651 -21.12 20.78 -40.20
N PRO A 652 -20.03 21.57 -40.18
CA PRO A 652 -19.37 22.08 -41.37
C PRO A 652 -18.43 21.03 -42.02
N GLY A 653 -17.95 21.29 -43.23
CA GLY A 653 -16.97 20.42 -43.92
C GLY A 653 -17.57 19.37 -44.84
N ARG A 654 -16.73 18.47 -45.39
CA ARG A 654 -17.18 17.40 -46.31
C ARG A 654 -17.16 16.06 -45.60
N ASN A 655 -18.33 15.57 -45.18
CA ASN A 655 -18.43 14.44 -44.26
C ASN A 655 -18.94 13.17 -44.95
N LEU A 656 -18.37 12.02 -44.56
CA LEU A 656 -18.88 10.70 -44.92
C LEU A 656 -19.63 10.13 -43.72
N MET A 657 -20.89 9.75 -43.91
CA MET A 657 -21.73 9.14 -42.89
C MET A 657 -22.15 7.74 -43.32
N LEU A 658 -21.71 6.74 -42.58
CA LEU A 658 -22.01 5.33 -42.82
C LEU A 658 -22.98 4.88 -41.74
N LEU A 659 -24.25 4.73 -42.08
CA LEU A 659 -25.28 4.37 -41.11
C LEU A 659 -25.21 2.87 -40.78
N GLY A 660 -25.70 2.51 -39.59
CA GLY A 660 -25.82 1.15 -39.11
C GLY A 660 -27.21 0.57 -39.34
N THR A 661 -27.49 -0.57 -38.71
CA THR A 661 -28.77 -1.30 -38.90
C THR A 661 -29.86 -0.85 -37.92
N GLY A 662 -29.53 0.02 -36.97
CA GLY A 662 -30.48 0.59 -36.01
C GLY A 662 -31.29 1.75 -36.58
N ASN A 663 -32.14 2.35 -35.74
CA ASN A 663 -32.96 3.50 -36.11
C ASN A 663 -32.13 4.80 -36.07
N ASP A 664 -31.23 4.98 -37.04
CA ASP A 664 -30.30 6.09 -37.04
C ASP A 664 -30.96 7.43 -37.43
N GLN A 665 -30.52 8.52 -36.82
CA GLN A 665 -30.95 9.88 -37.10
C GLN A 665 -29.78 10.69 -37.63
N VAL A 666 -29.97 11.38 -38.74
CA VAL A 666 -28.95 12.24 -39.36
C VAL A 666 -29.45 13.66 -39.43
N LEU A 667 -28.68 14.60 -38.90
CA LEU A 667 -28.78 16.03 -39.21
C LEU A 667 -27.59 16.41 -40.10
N THR A 668 -27.88 16.76 -41.35
CA THR A 668 -26.85 16.92 -42.40
C THR A 668 -25.84 18.04 -42.14
N GLY A 669 -26.22 19.07 -41.39
CA GLY A 669 -25.35 20.22 -41.13
C GLY A 669 -25.34 21.23 -42.27
N THR A 670 -24.30 22.06 -42.35
CA THR A 670 -24.11 23.11 -43.38
C THR A 670 -23.10 22.68 -44.44
N GLY A 671 -22.33 21.64 -44.16
CA GLY A 671 -21.30 21.10 -45.05
C GLY A 671 -21.86 20.14 -46.11
N ALA A 672 -21.02 19.81 -47.10
CA ALA A 672 -21.35 18.75 -48.04
C ALA A 672 -21.29 17.38 -47.34
N ALA A 673 -22.17 16.44 -47.70
CA ALA A 673 -22.18 15.12 -47.07
C ALA A 673 -22.44 13.99 -48.06
N THR A 674 -21.78 12.86 -47.86
CA THR A 674 -22.15 11.58 -48.45
C THR A 674 -22.72 10.69 -47.36
N ILE A 675 -23.99 10.32 -47.48
CA ILE A 675 -24.68 9.44 -46.54
C ILE A 675 -24.90 8.10 -47.22
N VAL A 676 -24.46 7.03 -46.59
CA VAL A 676 -24.71 5.66 -47.02
C VAL A 676 -25.71 5.04 -46.06
N GLY A 677 -26.92 4.76 -46.57
CA GLY A 677 -27.99 4.13 -45.80
C GLY A 677 -27.58 2.77 -45.25
N GLY A 678 -27.91 2.52 -43.98
CA GLY A 678 -27.33 1.45 -43.19
C GLY A 678 -27.96 0.07 -43.36
N ASN A 679 -28.82 -0.10 -44.37
CA ASN A 679 -29.42 -1.39 -44.66
C ASN A 679 -28.65 -2.17 -45.75
N LEU A 680 -27.33 -2.33 -45.56
CA LEU A 680 -26.55 -3.33 -46.29
C LEU A 680 -26.75 -4.70 -45.60
N GLY A 681 -27.98 -5.22 -45.65
CA GLY A 681 -28.29 -6.63 -45.40
C GLY A 681 -29.12 -7.00 -44.16
N ALA A 682 -29.81 -6.09 -43.48
CA ALA A 682 -30.76 -6.50 -42.42
C ALA A 682 -32.09 -6.99 -43.05
N PRO A 683 -32.75 -8.00 -42.46
CA PRO A 683 -34.06 -8.45 -42.91
C PRO A 683 -35.06 -7.31 -42.99
N GLU A 684 -36.00 -7.38 -43.95
CA GLU A 684 -37.11 -6.43 -44.05
C GLU A 684 -37.84 -6.33 -42.70
N GLY A 685 -37.84 -5.14 -42.10
CA GLY A 685 -38.54 -4.85 -40.83
C GLY A 685 -37.68 -4.32 -39.68
N SER A 686 -36.35 -4.36 -39.76
CA SER A 686 -35.44 -3.81 -38.75
C SER A 686 -34.76 -2.52 -39.24
N GLY A 687 -34.96 -1.41 -38.49
CA GLY A 687 -34.32 -0.10 -38.73
C GLY A 687 -35.19 0.89 -39.53
N ARG A 688 -35.68 1.97 -38.90
CA ARG A 688 -36.26 3.15 -39.57
C ARG A 688 -35.33 4.35 -39.36
N GLY A 689 -34.57 4.69 -40.41
CA GLY A 689 -33.67 5.85 -40.39
C GLY A 689 -34.38 7.16 -40.72
N LEU A 690 -33.88 8.26 -40.19
CA LEU A 690 -34.36 9.62 -40.48
C LEU A 690 -33.21 10.50 -40.94
N ILE A 691 -33.34 11.16 -42.08
CA ILE A 691 -32.38 12.16 -42.57
C ILE A 691 -33.08 13.52 -42.59
N ALA A 692 -32.63 14.44 -41.74
CA ALA A 692 -33.19 15.77 -41.58
C ALA A 692 -32.35 16.84 -42.29
N PHE A 693 -33.05 17.71 -43.01
CA PHE A 693 -32.51 18.92 -43.63
C PHE A 693 -33.16 20.14 -42.98
N VAL A 694 -32.36 21.13 -42.60
CA VAL A 694 -32.83 22.36 -41.94
C VAL A 694 -32.73 23.52 -42.93
N ASN A 695 -33.82 24.27 -43.06
CA ASN A 695 -33.90 25.44 -43.93
C ASN A 695 -32.82 26.48 -43.57
N GLY A 696 -32.08 26.93 -44.58
CA GLY A 696 -31.00 27.92 -44.44
C GLY A 696 -29.61 27.34 -44.23
N ASN A 697 -29.47 26.01 -44.13
CA ASN A 697 -28.16 25.36 -44.03
C ASN A 697 -27.50 25.12 -45.40
N HIS A 698 -28.30 25.01 -46.47
CA HIS A 698 -27.84 24.86 -47.86
C HIS A 698 -26.80 23.76 -48.16
N PRO A 699 -26.85 22.55 -47.54
CA PRO A 699 -25.83 21.54 -47.80
C PRO A 699 -25.97 20.92 -49.21
N ASP A 700 -24.85 20.44 -49.75
CA ASP A 700 -24.82 19.57 -50.93
C ASP A 700 -24.67 18.10 -50.46
N VAL A 701 -25.74 17.31 -50.57
CA VAL A 701 -25.80 15.96 -49.98
C VAL A 701 -26.04 14.89 -51.04
N GLN A 702 -25.22 13.83 -51.01
CA GLN A 702 -25.45 12.59 -51.75
C GLN A 702 -25.91 11.50 -50.79
N ILE A 703 -26.99 10.81 -51.14
CA ILE A 703 -27.55 9.69 -50.37
C ILE A 703 -27.46 8.43 -51.23
N GLN A 704 -26.80 7.40 -50.70
CA GLN A 704 -26.70 6.07 -51.30
C GLN A 704 -27.55 5.07 -50.52
N SER A 705 -28.07 4.05 -51.20
CA SER A 705 -28.83 2.95 -50.58
C SER A 705 -30.03 3.42 -49.74
N PHE A 706 -30.77 4.42 -50.24
CA PHE A 706 -31.98 4.92 -49.57
C PHE A 706 -33.12 3.89 -49.69
N GLY A 707 -33.35 3.11 -48.62
CA GLY A 707 -34.45 2.15 -48.56
C GLY A 707 -35.82 2.85 -48.47
N SER A 708 -36.48 3.03 -49.61
CA SER A 708 -37.82 3.63 -49.70
C SER A 708 -38.85 2.82 -48.88
N GLY A 709 -39.61 3.48 -47.99
CA GLY A 709 -40.56 2.83 -47.07
C GLY A 709 -39.97 2.36 -45.74
N GLN A 710 -38.64 2.38 -45.60
CA GLN A 710 -37.92 2.12 -44.34
C GLN A 710 -37.27 3.39 -43.80
N ASN A 711 -36.70 4.23 -44.68
CA ASN A 711 -36.07 5.49 -44.31
C ASN A 711 -36.92 6.69 -44.73
N PHE A 712 -36.79 7.77 -43.97
CA PHE A 712 -37.56 8.99 -44.17
C PHE A 712 -36.69 10.24 -44.27
N ILE A 713 -37.18 11.22 -45.00
CA ILE A 713 -36.62 12.56 -45.09
C ILE A 713 -37.48 13.52 -44.28
N SER A 714 -36.87 14.36 -43.45
CA SER A 714 -37.55 15.44 -42.75
C SER A 714 -37.04 16.79 -43.23
N LEU A 715 -37.95 17.68 -43.64
CA LEU A 715 -37.63 19.04 -44.05
C LEU A 715 -38.02 20.02 -42.94
N VAL A 716 -37.07 20.35 -42.07
CA VAL A 716 -37.29 21.15 -40.87
C VAL A 716 -37.20 22.64 -41.21
N GLY A 717 -38.23 23.40 -40.87
CA GLY A 717 -38.28 24.86 -41.06
C GLY A 717 -38.57 25.32 -42.48
N PHE A 718 -38.90 24.40 -43.39
CA PHE A 718 -39.38 24.72 -44.74
C PHE A 718 -40.90 25.00 -44.75
N ALA A 719 -41.40 25.64 -45.80
CA ALA A 719 -42.83 25.90 -45.96
C ALA A 719 -43.63 24.60 -46.19
N ALA A 720 -44.91 24.57 -45.78
CA ALA A 720 -45.74 23.37 -45.81
C ALA A 720 -45.89 22.68 -47.20
N GLY A 721 -45.66 23.40 -48.30
CA GLY A 721 -45.70 22.86 -49.67
C GLY A 721 -44.35 22.40 -50.23
N GLU A 722 -43.29 22.42 -49.42
CA GLU A 722 -41.92 22.24 -49.92
C GLU A 722 -41.68 20.85 -50.53
N VAL A 723 -42.22 19.79 -49.92
CA VAL A 723 -42.10 18.43 -50.45
C VAL A 723 -42.70 18.33 -51.85
N THR A 724 -43.92 18.84 -52.05
CA THR A 724 -44.59 18.86 -53.35
C THR A 724 -43.80 19.67 -54.37
N ARG A 725 -43.30 20.85 -53.97
CA ARG A 725 -42.49 21.73 -54.83
C ARG A 725 -41.21 21.01 -55.28
N ALA A 726 -40.42 20.51 -54.33
CA ALA A 726 -39.16 19.83 -54.59
C ALA A 726 -39.35 18.63 -55.53
N LEU A 727 -40.34 17.77 -55.24
CA LEU A 727 -40.68 16.60 -56.07
C LEU A 727 -41.11 16.98 -57.50
N SER A 728 -41.89 18.05 -57.68
CA SER A 728 -42.33 18.51 -59.00
C SER A 728 -41.18 19.02 -59.88
N SER A 729 -40.11 19.51 -59.24
CA SER A 729 -38.90 20.00 -59.90
C SER A 729 -37.74 19.01 -59.91
N ALA A 730 -37.96 17.78 -59.42
CA ALA A 730 -36.91 16.77 -59.34
C ALA A 730 -36.44 16.37 -60.74
N THR A 731 -35.13 16.15 -60.90
CA THR A 731 -34.55 15.68 -62.16
C THR A 731 -33.97 14.29 -61.98
N THR A 732 -34.03 13.47 -63.02
CA THR A 732 -33.40 12.14 -63.03
C THR A 732 -32.23 12.16 -64.00
N ALA A 733 -31.03 11.83 -63.51
CA ALA A 733 -29.82 11.75 -64.33
C ALA A 733 -28.96 10.58 -63.86
N GLY A 734 -28.48 9.76 -64.81
CA GLY A 734 -27.58 8.64 -64.50
C GLY A 734 -28.15 7.63 -63.49
N GLY A 735 -29.47 7.35 -63.55
CA GLY A 735 -30.14 6.43 -62.60
C GLY A 735 -30.32 6.99 -61.19
N SER A 736 -30.11 8.29 -61.00
CA SER A 736 -30.23 8.97 -59.69
C SER A 736 -31.22 10.12 -59.77
N GLN A 737 -31.94 10.38 -58.68
CA GLN A 737 -32.91 11.47 -58.57
C GLN A 737 -32.31 12.64 -57.78
N ASN A 738 -32.37 13.84 -58.36
CA ASN A 738 -31.85 15.06 -57.75
C ASN A 738 -33.02 15.97 -57.33
N LEU A 739 -32.95 16.49 -56.12
CA LEU A 739 -33.89 17.44 -55.53
C LEU A 739 -33.14 18.75 -55.23
N LEU A 740 -33.80 19.86 -55.52
CA LEU A 740 -33.35 21.21 -55.15
C LEU A 740 -34.41 21.82 -54.24
N LEU A 741 -34.05 22.07 -52.98
CA LEU A 741 -34.96 22.72 -52.02
C LEU A 741 -35.04 24.23 -52.26
N SER A 742 -36.04 24.89 -51.68
CA SER A 742 -36.33 26.31 -51.93
C SER A 742 -35.23 27.24 -51.45
N ASP A 743 -34.47 26.78 -50.47
CA ASP A 743 -33.32 27.49 -49.94
C ASP A 743 -32.07 27.28 -50.83
N GLY A 744 -32.05 26.28 -51.71
CA GLY A 744 -30.90 25.95 -52.55
C GLY A 744 -30.12 24.73 -52.09
N THR A 745 -30.55 24.06 -51.01
CA THR A 745 -30.04 22.73 -50.63
C THR A 745 -30.17 21.75 -51.79
N LYS A 746 -29.09 21.02 -52.11
CA LYS A 746 -29.10 20.00 -53.17
C LYS A 746 -29.02 18.61 -52.57
N ILE A 747 -29.91 17.73 -52.99
CA ILE A 747 -29.96 16.35 -52.52
C ILE A 747 -29.97 15.42 -53.73
N GLN A 748 -28.98 14.54 -53.83
CA GLN A 748 -28.90 13.52 -54.87
C GLN A 748 -29.10 12.13 -54.25
N PHE A 749 -30.13 11.42 -54.69
CA PHE A 749 -30.41 10.04 -54.31
C PHE A 749 -29.86 9.11 -55.38
N LEU A 750 -28.71 8.50 -55.08
CA LEU A 750 -28.01 7.62 -56.00
C LEU A 750 -28.74 6.27 -56.13
N GLY A 751 -29.02 5.87 -57.38
CA GLY A 751 -29.70 4.60 -57.69
C GLY A 751 -31.20 4.57 -57.43
N ILE A 752 -31.82 5.72 -57.13
CA ILE A 752 -33.27 5.87 -56.88
C ILE A 752 -33.85 6.83 -57.91
N THR A 753 -35.00 6.49 -58.52
CA THR A 753 -35.62 7.28 -59.60
C THR A 753 -37.12 7.56 -59.41
N GLY A 754 -37.67 7.40 -58.20
CA GLY A 754 -39.12 7.49 -57.97
C GLY A 754 -39.53 7.83 -56.55
N LEU A 755 -38.89 8.81 -55.92
CA LEU A 755 -39.33 9.34 -54.62
C LEU A 755 -40.76 9.88 -54.70
N THR A 756 -41.54 9.63 -53.65
CA THR A 756 -42.90 10.14 -53.48
C THR A 756 -43.04 10.87 -52.16
N SER A 757 -44.19 11.51 -51.92
CA SER A 757 -44.47 12.18 -50.65
C SER A 757 -44.41 11.23 -49.44
N SER A 758 -44.62 9.92 -49.60
CA SER A 758 -44.53 8.96 -48.49
C SER A 758 -43.10 8.71 -48.01
N ASN A 759 -42.09 9.21 -48.73
CA ASN A 759 -40.70 9.18 -48.28
C ASN A 759 -40.34 10.34 -47.34
N PHE A 760 -41.27 11.28 -47.13
CA PHE A 760 -41.10 12.46 -46.30
C PHE A 760 -42.03 12.38 -45.07
N LEU A 761 -41.59 12.97 -43.95
CA LEU A 761 -42.39 13.12 -42.72
C LEU A 761 -42.97 14.52 -42.56
#